data_AF-A0A1B6G7C0-F1
#
_entry.id   AF-A0A1B6G7C0-F1
#
_cell.length_a   1.000
_cell.length_b   1.000
_cell.length_c   1.000
_cell.angle_alpha   90.00
_cell.angle_beta   90.00
_cell.angle_gamma   90.00
#
_symmetry.space_group_name_H-M   'P 1'
#
loop_
_entity.id
_entity.type
_entity.pdbx_description
1 polymer ?
#
loop_
_entity_poly.entity_id
_entity_poly.type
_entity_poly.pdbx_seq_one_letter_code
_entity_poly.pdbx_strand_id
1 'polypeptide(L)'
;MTKWQWWSYQLFFCYFGIACGEYLGCYRETDPHLMNGHQQNFVITLTPDRCLELCSNKGFHYAGLKSRVTCFCDNQEPSLRHKIEESQCQTTCVGDDSKICGGDEALSVYTTNRAEKEEEEEEVVEPISHNYVGCYEDNNNDRLLAGFQQELVNNSPERCKALCYRRGYLYSGVEFGVECFCGDAHPPPPLLRADYQCSMACPDSSTQKCGGSGLISIYDTGITDIRELGMKVNCFNDEDPRILEAYKVDLETTNSPRRCMNLCRSLGYQYSGVEYGKECFCDNTVHANNIRDAPDEVCNTTCSGDVFQDCGGNWRLIVYRTGLSDPEPVPKRVGCLEIAASDTSVMDSYRQGYRVTTTSENCAKLCYNKGFSFSTLVTSTECWCDNKKPPQTQSVGDEDCKENLAVVYNTGYINNLPGSSDDYIGCFRSVNTTPLGGFYKKFETQLTPEKCTELCFKKGYLYSGTRNKNECHCGDKRLSESKVADEECSSPCSGDSMKSCGAVGKISLYSTGITDVSATDKLIGCFIDDTLPRVLGQHKTDLDKTNSPRRCLNYCLALGYSFAGVEYQRECFCGNTRPSSSLSTPDSECNSICSGDSSETCGGSWRIAVYRTGSGDSKSGPSPPDKDSPCEPSETLVNGKPACRGATVFIDNFSNSTLAPHWKHEIKIADAPDYEFVTFNSLPANSFQRDGKLTIKPVVLPDRDVEHGHIKLNRCTGLADTRECELSAFSYNILPPVRSARIHTRNSFSFRYGIVKIRARLPAGDWIVPELWLMPKDQSYGSSYQSGKIRVAMSRGNRQLTCNGKDMGSSVLESGVLVGTGNNVSSHSVFNRISDSWYSHPHNYTLVWTPDNLLFYVDGQPQQALLPPGVRLTKLLGFRDDEVSTWETGSRIAPFDTDFYLSIGVSVGGSRDFPDGCINKDRVKPWTNFKLKAMLNFWLDKEHWWPSWGDIKSSMIVEHVQVTA
;
A
#
# COMPACT_ATOMS: atom_id res chain seq x y z
N MET A 1 27.09 -25.49 -38.60
CA MET A 1 26.06 -24.62 -38.00
C MET A 1 26.68 -23.89 -36.82
N THR A 2 26.42 -22.59 -36.65
CA THR A 2 27.00 -21.76 -35.58
C THR A 2 26.16 -21.80 -34.31
N LYS A 3 26.75 -21.46 -33.15
CA LYS A 3 26.12 -21.48 -31.81
C LYS A 3 24.75 -20.78 -31.75
N TRP A 4 24.53 -19.77 -32.58
CA TRP A 4 23.25 -19.06 -32.69
C TRP A 4 22.18 -19.85 -33.46
N GLN A 5 22.55 -20.62 -34.49
CA GLN A 5 21.61 -21.47 -35.23
C GLN A 5 21.13 -22.69 -34.44
N TRP A 6 21.90 -23.13 -33.42
CA TRP A 6 21.48 -24.19 -32.49
C TRP A 6 20.46 -23.69 -31.46
N TRP A 7 20.66 -22.48 -30.90
CA TRP A 7 19.71 -21.87 -29.96
C TRP A 7 18.36 -21.52 -30.62
N SER A 8 18.38 -21.11 -31.89
CA SER A 8 17.14 -20.87 -32.65
C SER A 8 16.41 -22.16 -33.05
N TYR A 9 17.10 -23.30 -33.12
CA TYR A 9 16.49 -24.61 -33.42
C TYR A 9 15.85 -25.27 -32.18
N GLN A 10 16.37 -25.03 -30.97
CA GLN A 10 15.76 -25.53 -29.72
C GLN A 10 14.51 -24.75 -29.31
N LEU A 11 14.49 -23.42 -29.48
CA LEU A 11 13.34 -22.57 -29.14
C LEU A 11 12.10 -22.81 -30.03
N PHE A 12 12.27 -23.36 -31.24
CA PHE A 12 11.18 -23.58 -32.18
C PHE A 12 10.42 -24.90 -31.92
N PHE A 13 11.03 -25.90 -31.26
CA PHE A 13 10.42 -27.22 -31.04
C PHE A 13 9.80 -27.42 -29.65
N CYS A 14 10.27 -26.71 -28.60
CA CYS A 14 9.65 -26.81 -27.27
C CYS A 14 8.28 -26.09 -27.17
N TYR A 15 7.92 -25.26 -28.15
CA TYR A 15 6.63 -24.53 -28.20
C TYR A 15 5.43 -25.40 -28.63
N PHE A 16 5.65 -26.66 -29.03
CA PHE A 16 4.63 -27.59 -29.56
C PHE A 16 4.42 -28.88 -28.73
N GLY A 17 4.83 -28.91 -27.46
CA GLY A 17 4.46 -29.99 -26.53
C GLY A 17 5.29 -31.28 -26.60
N ILE A 18 6.56 -31.20 -27.02
CA ILE A 18 7.52 -32.32 -26.92
C ILE A 18 8.39 -32.10 -25.65
N ALA A 19 8.61 -33.15 -24.85
CA ALA A 19 9.39 -33.08 -23.62
C ALA A 19 10.85 -32.66 -23.90
N CYS A 20 11.28 -31.51 -23.38
CA CYS A 20 12.64 -30.97 -23.58
C CYS A 20 13.43 -31.06 -22.26
N GLY A 21 14.32 -32.04 -22.14
CA GLY A 21 15.25 -32.20 -21.01
C GLY A 21 16.65 -31.65 -21.33
N GLU A 22 17.36 -31.11 -20.33
CA GLU A 22 18.74 -30.63 -20.50
C GLU A 22 19.71 -31.82 -20.55
N TYR A 23 20.60 -31.84 -21.55
CA TYR A 23 21.62 -32.89 -21.65
C TYR A 23 22.76 -32.63 -20.67
N LEU A 24 22.89 -33.51 -19.67
CA LEU A 24 23.90 -33.39 -18.61
C LEU A 24 25.26 -33.95 -19.02
N GLY A 25 25.29 -34.88 -20.00
CA GLY A 25 26.52 -35.41 -20.59
C GLY A 25 26.55 -36.94 -20.71
N CYS A 26 27.71 -37.44 -21.11
CA CYS A 26 27.99 -38.87 -21.22
C CYS A 26 28.60 -39.45 -19.93
N TYR A 27 28.03 -40.54 -19.41
CA TYR A 27 28.46 -41.17 -18.15
C TYR A 27 28.77 -42.65 -18.34
N ARG A 28 29.82 -43.15 -17.69
CA ARG A 28 30.21 -44.57 -17.71
C ARG A 28 29.23 -45.39 -16.88
N GLU A 29 28.64 -46.40 -17.50
CA GLU A 29 27.79 -47.38 -16.82
C GLU A 29 28.63 -48.23 -15.85
N THR A 30 28.06 -48.56 -14.68
CA THR A 30 28.72 -49.38 -13.64
C THR A 30 27.91 -50.64 -13.32
N ASP A 31 28.49 -51.56 -12.56
CA ASP A 31 27.77 -52.67 -11.94
C ASP A 31 27.89 -52.56 -10.40
N PRO A 32 26.78 -52.35 -9.66
CA PRO A 32 25.40 -52.21 -10.14
C PRO A 32 25.17 -50.94 -10.99
N HIS A 33 24.08 -50.94 -11.77
CA HIS A 33 23.76 -49.88 -12.74
C HIS A 33 23.82 -48.49 -12.09
N LEU A 34 24.27 -47.51 -12.85
CA LEU A 34 24.43 -46.14 -12.39
C LEU A 34 23.08 -45.46 -12.13
N MET A 35 22.04 -45.87 -12.86
CA MET A 35 20.63 -45.45 -12.69
C MET A 35 19.76 -46.69 -12.49
N ASN A 36 19.12 -46.83 -11.33
CA ASN A 36 18.40 -48.03 -10.90
C ASN A 36 16.90 -47.83 -10.68
N GLY A 37 16.38 -46.60 -10.77
CA GLY A 37 14.97 -46.30 -10.44
C GLY A 37 13.95 -47.05 -11.30
N HIS A 38 14.04 -46.92 -12.63
CA HIS A 38 13.18 -47.66 -13.57
C HIS A 38 13.90 -47.91 -14.89
N GLN A 39 13.69 -49.07 -15.51
CA GLN A 39 14.28 -49.42 -16.80
C GLN A 39 13.21 -49.91 -17.76
N GLN A 40 13.26 -49.43 -19.01
CA GLN A 40 12.42 -49.90 -20.10
C GLN A 40 13.20 -50.03 -21.41
N ASN A 41 13.05 -51.19 -22.06
CA ASN A 41 13.57 -51.43 -23.40
C ASN A 41 12.53 -51.08 -24.46
N PHE A 42 12.96 -50.39 -25.50
CA PHE A 42 12.16 -49.95 -26.63
C PHE A 42 12.71 -50.57 -27.91
N VAL A 43 11.93 -51.47 -28.51
CA VAL A 43 12.43 -52.34 -29.59
C VAL A 43 12.72 -51.56 -30.88
N ILE A 44 11.91 -50.56 -31.23
CA ILE A 44 12.11 -49.73 -32.45
C ILE A 44 11.79 -48.24 -32.28
N THR A 45 11.33 -47.79 -31.11
CA THR A 45 10.78 -46.44 -30.94
C THR A 45 11.56 -45.55 -29.97
N LEU A 46 12.74 -45.99 -29.49
CA LEU A 46 13.49 -45.18 -28.53
C LEU A 46 14.00 -43.90 -29.19
N THR A 47 13.71 -42.76 -28.57
CA THR A 47 14.35 -41.46 -28.81
C THR A 47 14.57 -40.77 -27.44
N PRO A 48 15.42 -39.73 -27.36
CA PRO A 48 15.60 -38.97 -26.12
C PRO A 48 14.29 -38.43 -25.57
N ASP A 49 13.47 -37.81 -26.43
CA ASP A 49 12.16 -37.26 -26.06
C ASP A 49 11.22 -38.33 -25.50
N ARG A 50 11.25 -39.55 -26.06
CA ARG A 50 10.39 -40.64 -25.59
C ARG A 50 10.83 -41.19 -24.24
N CYS A 51 12.13 -41.24 -23.98
CA CYS A 51 12.67 -41.63 -22.69
C CYS A 51 12.39 -40.54 -21.63
N LEU A 52 12.55 -39.27 -21.99
CA LEU A 52 12.20 -38.12 -21.15
C LEU A 52 10.72 -38.10 -20.77
N GLU A 53 9.83 -38.34 -21.74
CA GLU A 53 8.39 -38.46 -21.50
C GLU A 53 8.06 -39.63 -20.58
N LEU A 54 8.68 -40.81 -20.79
CA LEU A 54 8.49 -41.97 -19.93
C LEU A 54 8.91 -41.66 -18.49
N CYS A 55 10.13 -41.16 -18.29
CA CYS A 55 10.68 -40.89 -16.98
C CYS A 55 9.92 -39.76 -16.28
N SER A 56 9.58 -38.68 -16.98
CA SER A 56 8.77 -37.57 -16.45
C SER A 56 7.38 -38.05 -16.03
N ASN A 57 6.70 -38.87 -16.85
CA ASN A 57 5.36 -39.40 -16.51
C ASN A 57 5.39 -40.38 -15.34
N LYS A 58 6.52 -41.06 -15.13
CA LYS A 58 6.75 -41.94 -13.97
C LYS A 58 7.29 -41.19 -12.76
N GLY A 59 7.46 -39.87 -12.87
CA GLY A 59 7.87 -39.00 -11.78
C GLY A 59 9.37 -39.00 -11.48
N PHE A 60 10.22 -39.46 -12.41
CA PHE A 60 11.67 -39.48 -12.24
C PHE A 60 12.35 -38.19 -12.72
N HIS A 61 13.36 -37.70 -11.99
CA HIS A 61 14.07 -36.43 -12.29
C HIS A 61 15.11 -36.55 -13.41
N TYR A 62 15.64 -37.74 -13.68
CA TYR A 62 16.68 -37.96 -14.67
C TYR A 62 16.31 -39.12 -15.60
N ALA A 63 16.70 -38.99 -16.86
CA ALA A 63 16.55 -40.01 -17.89
C ALA A 63 17.92 -40.34 -18.49
N GLY A 64 18.28 -41.63 -18.55
CA GLY A 64 19.53 -42.13 -19.11
C GLY A 64 19.25 -43.08 -20.27
N LEU A 65 19.87 -42.85 -21.43
CA LEU A 65 19.71 -43.71 -22.60
C LEU A 65 20.98 -44.52 -22.83
N LYS A 66 20.82 -45.81 -23.08
CA LYS A 66 21.92 -46.77 -23.27
C LYS A 66 21.69 -47.67 -24.46
N SER A 67 22.79 -48.06 -25.12
CA SER A 67 22.84 -49.18 -26.07
C SER A 67 21.72 -49.16 -27.11
N ARG A 68 21.38 -47.97 -27.65
CA ARG A 68 20.40 -47.76 -28.73
C ARG A 68 18.92 -47.97 -28.38
N VAL A 69 18.60 -48.87 -27.44
CA VAL A 69 17.24 -49.36 -27.19
C VAL A 69 16.77 -49.25 -25.75
N THR A 70 17.64 -48.91 -24.80
CA THR A 70 17.29 -48.93 -23.38
C THR A 70 17.19 -47.53 -22.79
N CYS A 71 16.11 -47.30 -22.05
CA CYS A 71 15.85 -46.11 -21.25
C CYS A 71 15.90 -46.47 -19.76
N PHE A 72 16.65 -45.70 -18.99
CA PHE A 72 16.77 -45.75 -17.54
C PHE A 72 16.23 -44.44 -16.95
N CYS A 73 15.55 -44.53 -15.81
CA CYS A 73 15.04 -43.38 -15.07
C CYS A 73 15.54 -43.45 -13.63
N ASP A 74 15.88 -42.30 -13.05
CA ASP A 74 16.26 -42.21 -11.64
C ASP A 74 15.92 -40.82 -11.08
N ASN A 75 15.87 -40.73 -9.76
CA ASN A 75 15.72 -39.46 -9.03
C ASN A 75 17.07 -38.87 -8.62
N GLN A 76 18.14 -39.67 -8.66
CA GLN A 76 19.49 -39.22 -8.31
C GLN A 76 20.32 -38.87 -9.55
N GLU A 77 20.97 -37.70 -9.54
CA GLU A 77 21.89 -37.32 -10.59
C GLU A 77 23.15 -38.22 -10.56
N PRO A 78 23.58 -38.79 -11.70
CA PRO A 78 24.82 -39.54 -11.77
C PRO A 78 26.05 -38.70 -11.38
N SER A 79 26.86 -39.22 -10.45
CA SER A 79 28.04 -38.51 -9.94
C SER A 79 29.03 -38.12 -11.06
N LEU A 80 29.52 -36.88 -11.00
CA LEU A 80 30.52 -36.34 -11.93
C LEU A 80 31.77 -37.21 -12.10
N ARG A 81 32.12 -38.03 -11.10
CA ARG A 81 33.28 -38.95 -11.18
C ARG A 81 33.14 -40.03 -12.27
N HIS A 82 31.92 -40.30 -12.73
CA HIS A 82 31.64 -41.25 -13.81
C HIS A 82 31.42 -40.56 -15.15
N LYS A 83 31.52 -39.22 -15.24
CA LYS A 83 31.39 -38.48 -16.49
C LYS A 83 32.60 -38.78 -17.39
N ILE A 84 32.33 -39.13 -18.64
CA ILE A 84 33.32 -39.57 -19.64
C ILE A 84 33.18 -38.75 -20.92
N GLU A 85 34.10 -38.93 -21.86
CA GLU A 85 34.05 -38.17 -23.11
C GLU A 85 32.81 -38.52 -23.96
N GLU A 86 32.25 -37.48 -24.58
CA GLU A 86 31.05 -37.56 -25.45
C GLU A 86 31.19 -38.58 -26.59
N SER A 87 32.42 -38.86 -27.03
CA SER A 87 32.71 -39.87 -28.05
C SER A 87 32.26 -41.28 -27.65
N GLN A 88 32.13 -41.56 -26.35
CA GLN A 88 31.70 -42.86 -25.83
C GLN A 88 30.18 -43.04 -25.81
N CYS A 89 29.40 -41.97 -26.01
CA CYS A 89 27.94 -42.02 -26.10
C CYS A 89 27.44 -41.77 -27.53
N GLN A 90 28.15 -42.16 -28.59
CA GLN A 90 27.74 -41.83 -29.97
C GLN A 90 26.81 -42.86 -30.62
N THR A 91 26.26 -43.81 -29.86
CA THR A 91 25.33 -44.79 -30.41
C THR A 91 23.99 -44.12 -30.71
N THR A 92 23.50 -44.28 -31.94
CA THR A 92 22.25 -43.66 -32.38
C THR A 92 21.02 -44.37 -31.82
N CYS A 93 19.90 -43.66 -31.74
CA CYS A 93 18.64 -44.18 -31.22
C CYS A 93 17.91 -45.06 -32.26
N VAL A 94 17.25 -46.14 -31.83
CA VAL A 94 16.51 -47.01 -32.77
C VAL A 94 15.28 -46.33 -33.38
N GLY A 95 14.65 -45.40 -32.65
CA GLY A 95 13.48 -44.65 -33.13
C GLY A 95 13.83 -43.41 -33.95
N ASP A 96 15.10 -42.99 -33.95
CA ASP A 96 15.61 -41.88 -34.73
C ASP A 96 17.14 -41.96 -34.82
N ASP A 97 17.66 -42.45 -35.95
CA ASP A 97 19.11 -42.59 -36.15
C ASP A 97 19.84 -41.23 -36.22
N SER A 98 19.14 -40.09 -36.24
CA SER A 98 19.73 -38.74 -36.14
C SER A 98 20.00 -38.29 -34.70
N LYS A 99 19.51 -39.04 -33.71
CA LYS A 99 19.61 -38.72 -32.28
C LYS A 99 20.51 -39.72 -31.57
N ILE A 100 21.08 -39.27 -30.46
CA ILE A 100 22.07 -40.01 -29.68
C ILE A 100 21.41 -40.66 -28.44
N CYS A 101 21.66 -41.96 -28.23
CA CYS A 101 21.08 -42.79 -27.17
C CYS A 101 22.15 -43.61 -26.42
N GLY A 102 23.19 -42.93 -25.93
CA GLY A 102 24.25 -43.53 -25.12
C GLY A 102 25.29 -44.31 -25.91
N GLY A 103 25.90 -45.30 -25.26
CA GLY A 103 26.91 -46.21 -25.80
C GLY A 103 26.75 -47.62 -25.24
N ASP A 104 27.64 -48.54 -25.59
CA ASP A 104 27.56 -49.92 -25.10
C ASP A 104 27.80 -50.03 -23.59
N GLU A 105 28.68 -49.17 -23.05
CA GLU A 105 29.01 -49.05 -21.62
C GLU A 105 28.81 -47.61 -21.11
N ALA A 106 27.99 -46.81 -21.81
CA ALA A 106 27.83 -45.40 -21.48
C ALA A 106 26.37 -44.94 -21.61
N LEU A 107 25.97 -44.04 -20.71
CA LEU A 107 24.64 -43.44 -20.64
C LEU A 107 24.69 -41.99 -21.14
N SER A 108 23.82 -41.65 -22.09
CA SER A 108 23.48 -40.25 -22.36
C SER A 108 22.41 -39.81 -21.37
N VAL A 109 22.76 -38.91 -20.44
CA VAL A 109 21.90 -38.53 -19.32
C VAL A 109 21.31 -37.14 -19.53
N TYR A 110 20.02 -37.02 -19.24
CA TYR A 110 19.23 -35.80 -19.39
C TYR A 110 18.43 -35.52 -18.11
N THR A 111 18.18 -34.24 -17.79
CA THR A 111 17.16 -33.84 -16.81
C THR A 111 15.77 -34.07 -17.39
N THR A 112 14.77 -34.36 -16.55
CA THR A 112 13.37 -34.30 -16.95
C THR A 112 12.75 -32.97 -16.52
N ASN A 113 11.60 -32.60 -17.10
CA ASN A 113 10.84 -31.38 -16.76
C ASN A 113 10.37 -31.32 -15.28
N ARG A 114 10.65 -32.37 -14.48
CA ARG A 114 10.42 -32.39 -13.03
C ARG A 114 11.64 -31.92 -12.24
N ALA A 115 12.87 -32.10 -12.73
CA ALA A 115 14.08 -31.59 -12.07
C ALA A 115 14.11 -30.06 -11.99
N GLU A 116 13.43 -29.37 -12.90
CA GLU A 116 13.25 -27.90 -12.85
C GLU A 116 12.04 -27.46 -12.00
N LYS A 117 11.25 -28.40 -11.45
CA LYS A 117 9.96 -28.14 -10.77
C LYS A 117 9.92 -28.50 -9.28
N GLU A 118 11.01 -28.94 -8.66
CA GLU A 118 11.08 -29.25 -7.23
C GLU A 118 12.40 -28.75 -6.60
N GLU A 119 12.47 -27.45 -6.32
CA GLU A 119 12.76 -26.97 -4.96
C GLU A 119 11.45 -26.29 -4.50
N GLU A 120 10.34 -27.01 -4.33
CA GLU A 120 9.79 -27.60 -3.09
C GLU A 120 8.42 -28.15 -3.56
N GLU A 121 7.99 -29.40 -3.34
CA GLU A 121 7.56 -29.99 -2.07
C GLU A 121 7.06 -31.44 -2.32
N GLU A 122 7.32 -32.39 -1.40
CA GLU A 122 6.30 -33.15 -0.64
C GLU A 122 6.84 -34.48 -0.03
N GLU A 123 6.56 -34.72 1.26
CA GLU A 123 5.98 -36.00 1.69
C GLU A 123 5.03 -35.80 2.89
N VAL A 124 3.94 -36.58 2.90
CA VAL A 124 2.71 -36.41 3.71
C VAL A 124 2.82 -37.08 5.09
N VAL A 125 2.57 -36.32 6.19
CA VAL A 125 2.10 -36.82 7.50
C VAL A 125 1.15 -35.79 8.15
N GLU A 126 0.08 -36.26 8.81
CA GLU A 126 -0.97 -35.51 9.54
C GLU A 126 -0.49 -34.38 10.51
N PRO A 127 -1.37 -33.43 10.88
CA PRO A 127 -1.12 -32.00 10.77
C PRO A 127 0.00 -31.52 11.70
N ILE A 128 1.12 -31.12 11.10
CA ILE A 128 2.11 -30.28 11.78
C ILE A 128 1.87 -28.84 11.34
N SER A 129 1.63 -27.99 12.33
CA SER A 129 1.42 -26.55 12.20
C SER A 129 2.49 -25.92 11.29
N HIS A 130 2.09 -25.20 10.22
CA HIS A 130 2.93 -24.48 9.25
C HIS A 130 3.90 -23.41 9.84
N ASN A 131 4.11 -23.43 11.16
CA ASN A 131 5.01 -22.54 11.88
C ASN A 131 5.98 -23.29 12.80
N TYR A 132 5.97 -24.62 12.82
CA TYR A 132 6.89 -25.41 13.63
C TYR A 132 8.20 -25.63 12.86
N VAL A 133 9.30 -25.14 13.42
CA VAL A 133 10.64 -25.16 12.81
C VAL A 133 11.37 -26.48 13.12
N GLY A 134 11.04 -27.14 14.22
CA GLY A 134 11.59 -28.44 14.57
C GLY A 134 11.90 -28.61 16.07
N CYS A 135 12.32 -29.83 16.41
CA CYS A 135 12.79 -30.20 17.74
C CYS A 135 14.31 -30.08 17.80
N TYR A 136 14.85 -29.28 18.72
CA TYR A 136 16.30 -29.05 18.81
C TYR A 136 16.84 -29.39 20.20
N GLU A 137 18.08 -29.87 20.25
CA GLU A 137 18.80 -30.01 21.51
C GLU A 137 19.19 -28.63 22.05
N ASP A 138 18.74 -28.31 23.26
CA ASP A 138 19.01 -27.04 23.93
C ASP A 138 19.77 -27.28 25.23
N ASN A 139 20.80 -26.47 25.48
CA ASN A 139 21.70 -26.62 26.62
C ASN A 139 21.61 -25.39 27.53
N ASN A 140 21.51 -25.63 28.84
CA ASN A 140 21.47 -24.58 29.87
C ASN A 140 22.65 -23.60 29.84
N ASN A 141 23.80 -23.97 29.24
CA ASN A 141 24.97 -23.10 29.12
C ASN A 141 25.06 -22.32 27.80
N ASP A 142 24.31 -22.74 26.77
CA ASP A 142 24.34 -22.14 25.43
C ASP A 142 22.94 -22.27 24.81
N ARG A 143 22.07 -21.34 25.20
CA ARG A 143 20.64 -21.36 24.86
C ARG A 143 20.43 -20.97 23.41
N LEU A 144 19.74 -21.81 22.65
CA LEU A 144 19.41 -21.58 21.23
C LEU A 144 18.65 -20.27 21.00
N LEU A 145 17.70 -19.96 21.88
CA LEU A 145 16.90 -18.74 21.84
C LEU A 145 17.19 -17.86 23.07
N ALA A 146 18.35 -17.21 23.07
CA ALA A 146 18.86 -16.44 24.21
C ALA A 146 18.25 -15.02 24.39
N GLY A 147 17.24 -14.63 23.60
CA GLY A 147 16.73 -13.26 23.57
C GLY A 147 15.83 -12.88 24.75
N PHE A 148 14.77 -13.66 24.99
CA PHE A 148 13.85 -13.45 26.12
C PHE A 148 13.30 -14.77 26.62
N GLN A 149 13.20 -14.96 27.95
CA GLN A 149 12.64 -16.18 28.54
C GLN A 149 11.59 -15.86 29.61
N GLN A 150 10.54 -16.68 29.70
CA GLN A 150 9.50 -16.60 30.71
C GLN A 150 8.81 -17.96 30.93
N GLU A 151 8.50 -18.31 32.18
CA GLU A 151 7.62 -19.43 32.49
C GLU A 151 6.14 -19.02 32.37
N LEU A 152 5.35 -19.83 31.66
CA LEU A 152 3.93 -19.64 31.45
C LEU A 152 3.15 -20.79 32.09
N VAL A 153 2.38 -20.49 33.14
CA VAL A 153 1.58 -21.49 33.88
C VAL A 153 0.57 -22.22 32.97
N ASN A 154 0.12 -21.54 31.92
CA ASN A 154 -0.79 -22.04 30.89
C ASN A 154 -0.12 -21.97 29.51
N ASN A 155 1.09 -22.52 29.42
CA ASN A 155 1.89 -22.46 28.20
C ASN A 155 1.26 -23.24 27.04
N SER A 156 1.45 -22.70 25.84
CA SER A 156 1.21 -23.36 24.56
C SER A 156 2.15 -22.77 23.50
N PRO A 157 2.39 -23.48 22.39
CA PRO A 157 3.16 -22.94 21.27
C PRO A 157 2.61 -21.59 20.78
N GLU A 158 1.29 -21.45 20.66
CA GLU A 158 0.65 -20.22 20.19
C GLU A 158 0.82 -19.06 21.15
N ARG A 159 0.77 -19.32 22.47
CA ARG A 159 0.94 -18.28 23.49
C ARG A 159 2.39 -17.81 23.57
N CYS A 160 3.34 -18.75 23.56
CA CYS A 160 4.75 -18.40 23.53
C CYS A 160 5.10 -17.65 22.23
N LYS A 161 4.61 -18.13 21.09
CA LYS A 161 4.72 -17.46 19.79
C LYS A 161 4.17 -16.04 19.82
N ALA A 162 2.96 -15.82 20.33
CA ALA A 162 2.38 -14.48 20.43
C ALA A 162 3.16 -13.56 21.37
N LEU A 163 3.76 -14.11 22.43
CA LEU A 163 4.62 -13.36 23.36
C LEU A 163 5.90 -12.88 22.69
N CYS A 164 6.57 -13.76 21.94
CA CYS A 164 7.78 -13.48 21.20
C CYS A 164 7.51 -12.55 20.00
N TYR A 165 6.40 -12.77 19.28
CA TYR A 165 5.93 -11.90 18.19
C TYR A 165 5.73 -10.46 18.66
N ARG A 166 5.02 -10.24 19.78
CA ARG A 166 4.82 -8.89 20.36
C ARG A 166 6.13 -8.24 20.82
N ARG A 167 7.17 -9.03 21.04
CA ARG A 167 8.52 -8.57 21.42
C ARG A 167 9.47 -8.46 20.24
N GLY A 168 9.02 -8.83 19.04
CA GLY A 168 9.77 -8.67 17.79
C GLY A 168 10.78 -9.77 17.48
N TYR A 169 10.72 -10.94 18.16
CA TYR A 169 11.65 -12.05 17.93
C TYR A 169 11.20 -12.97 16.79
N LEU A 170 12.11 -13.40 15.92
CA LEU A 170 11.84 -14.29 14.77
C LEU A 170 11.35 -15.68 15.19
N TYR A 171 11.89 -16.20 16.29
CA TYR A 171 11.60 -17.54 16.76
C TYR A 171 11.10 -17.50 18.21
N SER A 172 10.18 -18.41 18.48
CA SER A 172 9.73 -18.77 19.82
C SER A 172 10.03 -20.24 20.07
N GLY A 173 10.39 -20.61 21.28
CA GLY A 173 10.66 -21.98 21.65
C GLY A 173 9.98 -22.33 22.96
N VAL A 174 9.40 -23.52 23.04
CA VAL A 174 8.80 -24.03 24.27
C VAL A 174 9.58 -25.25 24.74
N GLU A 175 9.96 -25.24 26.02
CA GLU A 175 10.72 -26.32 26.67
C GLU A 175 10.02 -26.73 27.98
N PHE A 176 10.19 -27.99 28.35
CA PHE A 176 9.77 -28.54 29.65
C PHE A 176 8.31 -28.24 30.03
N GLY A 177 7.42 -28.15 29.04
CA GLY A 177 6.00 -27.86 29.22
C GLY A 177 5.71 -26.38 29.47
N VAL A 178 6.33 -25.74 30.46
CA VAL A 178 5.98 -24.38 30.93
C VAL A 178 6.93 -23.27 30.45
N GLU A 179 8.12 -23.59 29.97
CA GLU A 179 9.13 -22.60 29.66
C GLU A 179 8.94 -22.07 28.24
N CYS A 180 9.04 -20.75 28.08
CA CYS A 180 8.94 -20.06 26.79
C CYS A 180 10.19 -19.20 26.57
N PHE A 181 10.85 -19.41 25.44
CA PHE A 181 12.06 -18.73 25.00
C PHE A 181 11.80 -17.99 23.68
N CYS A 182 12.47 -16.88 23.47
CA CYS A 182 12.40 -16.07 22.26
C CYS A 182 13.82 -15.75 21.78
N GLY A 183 14.04 -15.75 20.48
CA GLY A 183 15.32 -15.40 19.91
C GLY A 183 15.23 -15.16 18.41
N ASP A 184 16.27 -14.55 17.86
CA ASP A 184 16.36 -14.25 16.43
C ASP A 184 17.28 -15.21 15.67
N ALA A 185 18.09 -15.99 16.39
CA ALA A 185 19.00 -16.96 15.81
C ALA A 185 18.23 -18.12 15.19
N HIS A 186 18.48 -18.37 13.90
CA HIS A 186 17.98 -19.57 13.25
C HIS A 186 18.67 -20.80 13.87
N PRO A 187 17.93 -21.84 14.28
CA PRO A 187 18.52 -23.01 14.90
C PRO A 187 19.46 -23.75 13.92
N PRO A 188 20.67 -24.16 14.35
CA PRO A 188 21.63 -24.78 13.44
C PRO A 188 21.27 -26.26 13.16
N PRO A 189 21.40 -26.73 11.90
CA PRO A 189 21.02 -28.10 11.51
C PRO A 189 21.61 -29.24 12.36
N PRO A 190 22.86 -29.19 12.87
CA PRO A 190 23.42 -30.27 13.70
C PRO A 190 22.68 -30.54 15.02
N LEU A 191 21.92 -29.56 15.52
CA LEU A 191 21.16 -29.68 16.76
C LEU A 191 19.73 -30.19 16.55
N LEU A 192 19.31 -30.37 15.29
CA LEU A 192 17.99 -30.92 14.96
C LEU A 192 17.86 -32.37 15.45
N ARG A 193 16.73 -32.68 16.06
CA ARG A 193 16.36 -34.00 16.60
C ARG A 193 15.01 -34.41 16.01
N ALA A 194 14.67 -35.69 16.16
CA ALA A 194 13.41 -36.18 15.63
C ALA A 194 12.23 -35.64 16.46
N ASP A 195 11.14 -35.23 15.81
CA ASP A 195 10.02 -34.52 16.45
C ASP A 195 9.29 -35.30 17.55
N TYR A 196 9.39 -36.63 17.56
CA TYR A 196 8.84 -37.44 18.64
C TYR A 196 9.62 -37.27 19.96
N GLN A 197 10.85 -36.74 19.91
CA GLN A 197 11.68 -36.50 21.09
C GLN A 197 11.20 -35.27 21.87
N CYS A 198 10.65 -34.26 21.20
CA CYS A 198 9.96 -33.13 21.82
C CYS A 198 8.47 -33.44 22.03
N SER A 199 8.16 -34.43 22.85
CA SER A 199 6.79 -34.95 23.05
C SER A 199 6.15 -34.60 24.39
N MET A 200 6.76 -33.71 25.18
CA MET A 200 6.16 -33.28 26.44
C MET A 200 4.87 -32.49 26.17
N ALA A 201 3.77 -32.86 26.84
CA ALA A 201 2.49 -32.22 26.65
C ALA A 201 2.47 -30.80 27.25
N CYS A 202 1.81 -29.86 26.57
CA CYS A 202 1.63 -28.50 27.07
C CYS A 202 0.58 -28.44 28.20
N PRO A 203 0.75 -27.54 29.20
CA PRO A 203 -0.23 -27.35 30.27
C PRO A 203 -1.62 -26.89 29.79
N ASP A 204 -1.68 -26.06 28.75
CA ASP A 204 -2.95 -25.52 28.20
C ASP A 204 -3.67 -26.52 27.28
N SER A 205 -2.96 -27.55 26.79
CA SER A 205 -3.50 -28.59 25.91
C SER A 205 -2.65 -29.86 25.93
N SER A 206 -3.27 -31.00 26.26
CA SER A 206 -2.61 -32.32 26.25
C SER A 206 -2.31 -32.86 24.86
N THR A 207 -2.83 -32.23 23.80
CA THR A 207 -2.60 -32.62 22.40
C THR A 207 -1.47 -31.83 21.74
N GLN A 208 -1.03 -30.74 22.36
CA GLN A 208 0.08 -29.91 21.86
C GLN A 208 1.39 -30.29 22.56
N LYS A 209 2.50 -30.17 21.84
CA LYS A 209 3.84 -30.53 22.30
C LYS A 209 4.63 -29.28 22.69
N CYS A 210 5.27 -29.32 23.86
CA CYS A 210 6.04 -28.23 24.46
C CYS A 210 7.45 -28.70 24.86
N GLY A 211 8.21 -29.22 23.89
CA GLY A 211 9.60 -29.63 24.08
C GLY A 211 9.79 -30.91 24.90
N GLY A 212 10.87 -30.95 25.69
CA GLY A 212 11.32 -32.05 26.54
C GLY A 212 12.43 -31.60 27.48
N SER A 213 13.10 -32.54 28.17
CA SER A 213 14.25 -32.20 29.02
C SER A 213 15.51 -32.01 28.15
N GLY A 214 16.02 -30.78 28.04
CA GLY A 214 17.15 -30.43 27.16
C GLY A 214 16.76 -30.43 25.68
N LEU A 215 15.47 -30.30 25.38
CA LEU A 215 14.91 -30.38 24.03
C LEU A 215 13.84 -29.30 23.85
N ILE A 216 14.05 -28.37 22.93
CA ILE A 216 13.16 -27.24 22.69
C ILE A 216 12.39 -27.42 21.38
N SER A 217 11.07 -27.22 21.43
CA SER A 217 10.23 -27.14 20.22
C SER A 217 10.22 -25.71 19.73
N ILE A 218 10.82 -25.44 18.56
CA ILE A 218 10.96 -24.10 18.01
C ILE A 218 9.88 -23.83 16.95
N TYR A 219 9.35 -22.61 16.97
CA TYR A 219 8.31 -22.13 16.09
C TYR A 219 8.69 -20.75 15.52
N ASP A 220 8.41 -20.55 14.24
CA ASP A 220 8.52 -19.26 13.57
C ASP A 220 7.40 -18.34 14.05
N THR A 221 7.71 -17.08 14.38
CA THR A 221 6.72 -16.14 14.92
C THR A 221 5.85 -15.47 13.85
N GLY A 222 6.18 -15.63 12.57
CA GLY A 222 5.53 -14.98 11.43
C GLY A 222 6.07 -13.59 11.13
N ILE A 223 7.17 -13.18 11.77
CA ILE A 223 7.85 -11.91 11.47
C ILE A 223 8.81 -12.14 10.31
N THR A 224 8.48 -11.64 9.11
CA THR A 224 9.33 -11.77 7.91
C THR A 224 10.70 -11.15 8.10
N ASP A 225 11.76 -11.90 7.78
CA ASP A 225 13.14 -11.43 7.90
C ASP A 225 13.41 -10.27 6.92
N ILE A 226 13.75 -9.08 7.44
CA ILE A 226 13.80 -7.81 6.67
C ILE A 226 15.14 -7.65 5.93
N ARG A 227 15.96 -8.71 5.84
CA ARG A 227 17.22 -8.67 5.07
C ARG A 227 17.03 -8.26 3.60
N GLU A 228 15.83 -8.40 3.03
CA GLU A 228 15.56 -8.05 1.63
C GLU A 228 14.98 -6.65 1.34
N LEU A 229 14.60 -5.85 2.36
CA LEU A 229 14.00 -4.52 2.14
C LEU A 229 14.84 -3.34 2.61
N GLY A 230 15.89 -3.59 3.41
CA GLY A 230 16.85 -2.58 3.82
C GLY A 230 18.08 -2.60 2.92
N MET A 231 18.08 -1.88 1.80
CA MET A 231 19.31 -1.70 1.03
C MET A 231 20.36 -1.02 1.91
N LYS A 232 21.42 -1.74 2.27
CA LYS A 232 22.64 -1.15 2.85
C LYS A 232 23.08 -0.03 1.92
N VAL A 233 23.14 1.19 2.44
CA VAL A 233 23.57 2.37 1.69
C VAL A 233 25.08 2.31 1.54
N ASN A 234 25.80 2.38 2.66
CA ASN A 234 27.24 2.13 2.72
C ASN A 234 27.73 2.05 4.19
N CYS A 235 29.01 1.70 4.36
CA CYS A 235 29.80 1.98 5.55
C CYS A 235 30.46 3.37 5.43
N PHE A 236 30.39 4.17 6.49
CA PHE A 236 30.94 5.54 6.48
C PHE A 236 31.80 5.84 7.70
N ASN A 237 32.73 6.78 7.56
CA ASN A 237 33.37 7.42 8.71
C ASN A 237 32.37 8.42 9.32
N ASP A 238 31.86 8.12 10.51
CA ASP A 238 31.02 9.06 11.26
C ASP A 238 31.94 10.03 12.00
N GLU A 239 31.88 11.31 11.70
CA GLU A 239 32.68 12.38 12.35
C GLU A 239 31.73 13.48 12.86
N ASP A 240 32.22 14.54 13.48
CA ASP A 240 31.38 15.70 13.87
C ASP A 240 31.38 16.75 12.75
N PRO A 241 30.22 17.09 12.13
CA PRO A 241 28.86 16.64 12.43
C PRO A 241 28.52 15.24 11.88
N ARG A 242 27.70 14.51 12.64
CA ARG A 242 27.33 13.11 12.35
C ARG A 242 26.53 12.97 11.06
N ILE A 243 26.64 11.79 10.47
CA ILE A 243 25.95 11.45 9.21
C ILE A 243 24.44 11.35 9.39
N LEU A 244 24.01 10.77 10.52
CA LEU A 244 22.62 10.70 10.97
C LEU A 244 22.54 11.32 12.37
N GLU A 245 21.77 12.39 12.54
CA GLU A 245 21.75 13.17 13.80
C GLU A 245 20.34 13.28 14.40
N ALA A 246 19.28 13.05 13.61
CA ALA A 246 17.92 13.35 14.05
C ALA A 246 17.45 12.56 15.29
N TYR A 247 17.87 11.30 15.45
CA TYR A 247 17.54 10.49 16.63
C TYR A 247 18.60 9.42 16.90
N LYS A 248 19.01 9.25 18.18
CA LYS A 248 19.93 8.20 18.64
C LYS A 248 19.32 7.43 19.80
N VAL A 249 19.46 6.10 19.80
CA VAL A 249 19.22 5.24 20.96
C VAL A 249 20.29 4.14 21.07
N ASP A 250 20.63 3.76 22.30
CA ASP A 250 21.53 2.63 22.57
C ASP A 250 20.71 1.38 22.90
N LEU A 251 20.83 0.34 22.08
CA LEU A 251 20.16 -0.95 22.20
C LEU A 251 21.12 -1.97 22.84
N GLU A 252 21.42 -1.79 24.13
CA GLU A 252 22.53 -2.43 24.86
C GLU A 252 22.73 -3.94 24.59
N THR A 253 21.68 -4.75 24.57
CA THR A 253 21.77 -6.22 24.34
C THR A 253 20.97 -6.71 23.14
N THR A 254 20.44 -5.80 22.32
CA THR A 254 19.44 -6.17 21.31
C THR A 254 19.65 -5.53 19.96
N ASN A 255 20.70 -4.73 19.78
CA ASN A 255 20.90 -4.01 18.53
C ASN A 255 21.11 -4.97 17.36
N SER A 256 20.58 -4.61 16.20
CA SER A 256 20.86 -5.21 14.90
C SER A 256 20.45 -4.22 13.81
N PRO A 257 21.02 -4.28 12.59
CA PRO A 257 20.56 -3.50 11.43
C PRO A 257 19.04 -3.49 11.30
N ARG A 258 18.42 -4.66 11.44
CA ARG A 258 16.97 -4.83 11.32
C ARG A 258 16.19 -4.17 12.44
N ARG A 259 16.61 -4.34 13.69
CA ARG A 259 15.93 -3.71 14.82
C ARG A 259 16.03 -2.19 14.75
N CYS A 260 17.20 -1.68 14.37
CA CYS A 260 17.41 -0.26 14.17
C CYS A 260 16.55 0.27 13.01
N MET A 261 16.53 -0.41 11.85
CA MET A 261 15.67 -0.07 10.72
C MET A 261 14.18 0.01 11.10
N ASN A 262 13.67 -1.00 11.82
CA ASN A 262 12.28 -1.04 12.25
C ASN A 262 11.93 0.07 13.23
N LEU A 263 12.83 0.34 14.19
CA LEU A 263 12.66 1.45 15.12
C LEU A 263 12.60 2.77 14.36
N CYS A 264 13.59 3.05 13.52
CA CYS A 264 13.64 4.28 12.73
C CYS A 264 12.41 4.41 11.82
N ARG A 265 11.99 3.32 11.16
CA ARG A 265 10.76 3.27 10.36
C ARG A 265 9.51 3.60 11.19
N SER A 266 9.38 3.03 12.38
CA SER A 266 8.24 3.27 13.28
C SER A 266 8.17 4.72 13.76
N LEU A 267 9.31 5.39 13.83
CA LEU A 267 9.46 6.81 14.14
C LEU A 267 9.35 7.71 12.90
N GLY A 268 9.13 7.13 11.71
CA GLY A 268 8.95 7.87 10.46
C GLY A 268 10.24 8.28 9.75
N TYR A 269 11.40 7.75 10.16
CA TYR A 269 12.70 8.07 9.57
C TYR A 269 13.05 7.20 8.36
N GLN A 270 13.57 7.81 7.30
CA GLN A 270 13.92 7.15 6.03
C GLN A 270 15.22 6.35 6.06
N TYR A 271 16.15 6.75 6.92
CA TYR A 271 17.44 6.11 7.11
C TYR A 271 17.60 5.66 8.56
N SER A 272 18.27 4.53 8.73
CA SER A 272 18.77 4.06 10.01
C SER A 272 20.26 3.80 9.90
N GLY A 273 21.00 3.95 10.99
CA GLY A 273 22.41 3.62 11.05
C GLY A 273 22.76 2.86 12.32
N VAL A 274 23.63 1.87 12.22
CA VAL A 274 24.14 1.12 13.37
C VAL A 274 25.63 1.38 13.56
N GLU A 275 26.03 1.63 14.80
CA GLU A 275 27.41 1.95 15.18
C GLU A 275 27.81 1.24 16.49
N TYR A 276 29.09 0.89 16.58
CA TYR A 276 29.75 0.36 17.78
C TYR A 276 28.99 -0.78 18.49
N GLY A 277 28.36 -1.67 17.70
CA GLY A 277 27.68 -2.86 18.20
C GLY A 277 26.30 -2.60 18.81
N LYS A 278 26.11 -1.51 19.56
CA LYS A 278 24.88 -1.24 20.32
C LYS A 278 24.12 0.04 19.95
N GLU A 279 24.73 0.94 19.21
CA GLU A 279 24.13 2.25 18.92
C GLU A 279 23.27 2.19 17.66
N CYS A 280 22.13 2.88 17.70
CA CYS A 280 21.19 3.01 16.60
C CYS A 280 20.85 4.48 16.37
N PHE A 281 21.01 4.93 15.13
CA PHE A 281 20.77 6.29 14.67
C PHE A 281 19.65 6.30 13.63
N CYS A 282 18.85 7.36 13.57
CA CYS A 282 17.81 7.55 12.58
C CYS A 282 17.87 8.96 12.00
N ASP A 283 17.57 9.08 10.71
CA ASP A 283 17.43 10.38 10.05
C ASP A 283 16.51 10.27 8.82
N ASN A 284 16.05 11.42 8.32
CA ASN A 284 15.37 11.51 7.03
C ASN A 284 16.33 11.86 5.90
N THR A 285 17.55 12.27 6.22
CA THR A 285 18.58 12.59 5.23
C THR A 285 19.93 12.00 5.64
N VAL A 286 20.71 11.56 4.67
CA VAL A 286 22.15 11.31 4.87
C VAL A 286 22.86 12.65 4.65
N HIS A 287 23.39 13.26 5.70
CA HIS A 287 23.96 14.61 5.61
C HIS A 287 25.21 14.63 4.70
N ALA A 288 25.14 15.39 3.60
CA ALA A 288 26.05 15.26 2.44
C ALA A 288 27.39 16.01 2.54
N ASN A 289 27.77 16.59 3.68
CA ASN A 289 29.02 17.36 3.76
C ASN A 289 30.19 16.42 4.12
N ASN A 290 30.92 15.97 3.10
CA ASN A 290 32.04 15.03 3.16
C ASN A 290 31.66 13.60 3.60
N ILE A 291 30.78 12.95 2.86
CA ILE A 291 30.64 11.49 2.92
C ILE A 291 32.00 10.87 2.56
N ARG A 292 32.74 10.42 3.56
CA ARG A 292 33.95 9.62 3.39
C ARG A 292 33.56 8.18 3.62
N ASP A 293 33.32 7.47 2.52
CA ASP A 293 33.12 6.03 2.55
C ASP A 293 34.25 5.37 3.36
N ALA A 294 33.87 4.47 4.25
CA ALA A 294 34.82 3.60 4.93
C ALA A 294 34.73 2.22 4.27
N PRO A 295 35.86 1.50 4.13
CA PRO A 295 35.84 0.12 3.68
C PRO A 295 34.94 -0.74 4.60
N ASP A 296 34.18 -1.66 4.03
CA ASP A 296 33.26 -2.50 4.80
C ASP A 296 33.99 -3.30 5.90
N GLU A 297 35.26 -3.63 5.69
CA GLU A 297 36.08 -4.38 6.64
C GLU A 297 36.33 -3.64 7.95
N VAL A 298 36.17 -2.31 7.99
CA VAL A 298 36.31 -1.52 9.23
C VAL A 298 34.98 -1.26 9.93
N CYS A 299 33.87 -1.70 9.34
CA CYS A 299 32.53 -1.67 9.90
C CYS A 299 32.11 -3.04 10.48
N ASN A 300 33.04 -3.79 11.07
CA ASN A 300 32.86 -5.20 11.43
C ASN A 300 32.61 -5.49 12.93
N THR A 301 32.22 -4.48 13.71
CA THR A 301 31.87 -4.68 15.12
C THR A 301 30.54 -5.43 15.21
N THR A 302 30.55 -6.59 15.85
CA THR A 302 29.36 -7.44 15.97
C THR A 302 28.24 -6.74 16.73
N CYS A 303 27.00 -6.91 16.27
CA CYS A 303 25.84 -6.34 16.93
C CYS A 303 25.58 -6.99 18.29
N SER A 304 25.12 -6.21 19.27
CA SER A 304 24.82 -6.70 20.62
C SER A 304 23.62 -7.65 20.69
N GLY A 305 22.70 -7.55 19.74
CA GLY A 305 21.54 -8.44 19.59
C GLY A 305 21.68 -9.50 18.50
N ASP A 306 22.74 -9.45 17.69
CA ASP A 306 23.01 -10.43 16.64
C ASP A 306 24.52 -10.50 16.36
N VAL A 307 25.18 -11.51 16.95
CA VAL A 307 26.64 -11.68 16.84
C VAL A 307 27.10 -12.04 15.42
N PHE A 308 26.18 -12.36 14.51
CA PHE A 308 26.48 -12.69 13.11
C PHE A 308 26.32 -11.50 12.17
N GLN A 309 25.92 -10.33 12.68
CA GLN A 309 25.76 -9.11 11.88
C GLN A 309 26.72 -8.00 12.30
N ASP A 310 27.06 -7.19 11.30
CA ASP A 310 27.91 -6.02 11.45
C ASP A 310 27.08 -4.79 11.88
N CYS A 311 27.49 -4.18 12.99
CA CYS A 311 26.95 -2.95 13.55
C CYS A 311 28.02 -1.85 13.58
N GLY A 312 28.74 -1.69 12.48
CA GLY A 312 29.68 -0.61 12.28
C GLY A 312 30.96 -0.78 13.10
N GLY A 313 31.42 0.27 13.76
CA GLY A 313 32.66 0.27 14.53
C GLY A 313 32.89 1.60 15.22
N ASN A 314 34.07 1.81 15.80
CA ASN A 314 34.37 3.08 16.46
C ASN A 314 34.39 4.22 15.44
N TRP A 315 33.40 5.12 15.47
CA TRP A 315 33.20 6.17 14.47
C TRP A 315 33.01 5.62 13.05
N ARG A 316 32.35 4.46 12.95
CA ARG A 316 32.07 3.76 11.69
C ARG A 316 30.60 3.39 11.68
N LEU A 317 29.82 4.10 10.86
CA LEU A 317 28.37 3.96 10.80
C LEU A 317 27.99 3.19 9.54
N ILE A 318 27.23 2.10 9.69
CA ILE A 318 26.59 1.44 8.55
C ILE A 318 25.18 2.00 8.42
N VAL A 319 24.89 2.62 7.28
CA VAL A 319 23.57 3.22 7.02
C VAL A 319 22.74 2.29 6.14
N TYR A 320 21.46 2.17 6.47
CA TYR A 320 20.46 1.39 5.77
C TYR A 320 19.26 2.27 5.42
N ARG A 321 18.62 1.98 4.29
CA ARG A 321 17.29 2.53 3.98
C ARG A 321 16.23 1.76 4.77
N THR A 322 15.27 2.46 5.37
CA THR A 322 14.19 1.83 6.15
C THR A 322 13.02 1.32 5.30
N GLY A 323 13.05 1.57 3.98
CA GLY A 323 12.02 1.15 3.03
C GLY A 323 10.75 2.02 3.07
N LEU A 324 10.84 3.24 3.61
CA LEU A 324 9.90 4.32 3.32
C LEU A 324 10.29 4.92 1.95
N SER A 325 9.40 4.89 0.95
CA SER A 325 9.68 5.44 -0.38
C SER A 325 9.64 6.97 -0.37
N ASP A 326 10.51 7.61 -1.16
CA ASP A 326 10.39 9.05 -1.49
C ASP A 326 8.97 9.35 -2.02
N PRO A 327 8.39 10.52 -1.73
CA PRO A 327 7.18 10.96 -2.43
C PRO A 327 7.47 11.03 -3.94
N GLU A 328 6.64 10.40 -4.78
CA GLU A 328 6.75 10.51 -6.25
C GLU A 328 6.75 12.00 -6.66
N PRO A 329 7.73 12.49 -7.42
CA PRO A 329 7.70 13.85 -7.93
C PRO A 329 6.60 13.95 -8.99
N VAL A 330 5.63 14.83 -8.73
CA VAL A 330 4.61 15.19 -9.71
C VAL A 330 5.23 16.19 -10.69
N PRO A 331 5.44 15.85 -11.97
CA PRO A 331 6.00 16.79 -12.93
C PRO A 331 5.10 18.01 -13.07
N LYS A 332 5.62 19.19 -12.77
CA LYS A 332 4.84 20.44 -12.84
C LYS A 332 4.98 21.06 -14.22
N ARG A 333 3.87 21.32 -14.91
CA ARG A 333 3.87 22.10 -16.16
C ARG A 333 4.40 23.50 -15.85
N VAL A 334 5.45 23.94 -16.56
CA VAL A 334 6.10 25.26 -16.33
C VAL A 334 6.01 26.21 -17.51
N GLY A 335 5.59 25.72 -18.68
CA GLY A 335 5.35 26.56 -19.85
C GLY A 335 5.10 25.78 -21.13
N CYS A 336 4.92 26.52 -22.23
CA CYS A 336 4.88 25.98 -23.59
C CYS A 336 6.09 26.52 -24.37
N LEU A 337 6.69 25.68 -25.21
CA LEU A 337 7.83 26.01 -26.06
C LEU A 337 7.46 25.87 -27.53
N GLU A 338 7.84 26.87 -28.34
CA GLU A 338 7.73 26.82 -29.80
C GLU A 338 8.92 26.05 -30.37
N ILE A 339 8.66 24.94 -31.05
CA ILE A 339 9.71 24.14 -31.70
C ILE A 339 9.76 24.59 -33.17
N ALA A 340 10.57 25.60 -33.45
CA ALA A 340 10.86 25.97 -34.83
C ALA A 340 11.70 24.84 -35.47
N ALA A 341 11.32 24.37 -36.66
CA ALA A 341 11.95 23.25 -37.39
C ALA A 341 13.45 23.44 -37.73
N SER A 342 14.09 24.52 -37.28
CA SER A 342 15.50 24.85 -37.51
C SER A 342 16.30 25.19 -36.24
N ASP A 343 15.66 25.26 -35.06
CA ASP A 343 16.35 25.64 -33.82
C ASP A 343 16.52 24.45 -32.89
N THR A 344 17.56 23.67 -33.17
CA THR A 344 17.95 22.50 -32.38
C THR A 344 18.76 22.86 -31.14
N SER A 345 18.71 24.11 -30.63
CA SER A 345 19.62 24.61 -29.57
C SER A 345 18.95 24.86 -28.21
N VAL A 346 17.66 24.55 -28.07
CA VAL A 346 16.80 25.03 -26.97
C VAL A 346 16.74 24.06 -25.77
N MET A 347 16.86 22.74 -26.00
CA MET A 347 16.99 21.71 -24.95
C MET A 347 17.80 20.53 -25.52
N ASP A 348 19.10 20.50 -25.22
CA ASP A 348 20.06 19.66 -25.94
C ASP A 348 20.85 18.72 -25.03
N SER A 349 20.68 18.84 -23.72
CA SER A 349 21.50 18.10 -22.78
C SER A 349 21.32 16.58 -22.87
N TYR A 350 20.09 16.10 -23.15
CA TYR A 350 19.84 14.68 -23.44
C TYR A 350 18.58 14.48 -24.30
N ARG A 351 18.66 13.59 -25.29
CA ARG A 351 17.55 13.26 -26.19
C ARG A 351 17.32 11.75 -26.25
N GLN A 352 16.06 11.34 -26.18
CA GLN A 352 15.66 9.94 -26.27
C GLN A 352 14.50 9.75 -27.24
N GLY A 353 14.72 8.93 -28.26
CA GLY A 353 13.67 8.42 -29.14
C GLY A 353 13.02 7.15 -28.59
N TYR A 354 11.72 6.99 -28.82
CA TYR A 354 10.93 5.81 -28.50
C TYR A 354 10.47 5.11 -29.79
N ARG A 355 10.38 3.77 -29.75
CA ARG A 355 9.85 2.97 -30.87
C ARG A 355 8.31 3.01 -30.99
N VAL A 356 7.64 3.51 -29.95
CA VAL A 356 6.19 3.64 -29.80
C VAL A 356 5.86 5.00 -29.21
N THR A 357 4.62 5.46 -29.37
CA THR A 357 4.21 6.76 -28.86
C THR A 357 4.30 6.82 -27.33
N THR A 358 4.79 7.94 -26.79
CA THR A 358 4.97 8.20 -25.36
C THR A 358 4.21 9.47 -24.95
N THR A 359 4.10 9.71 -23.65
CA THR A 359 3.39 10.88 -23.08
C THR A 359 4.38 11.86 -22.46
N SER A 360 3.98 13.13 -22.32
CA SER A 360 4.83 14.15 -21.70
C SER A 360 5.16 13.83 -20.24
N GLU A 361 4.30 13.10 -19.54
CA GLU A 361 4.54 12.60 -18.18
C GLU A 361 5.61 11.50 -18.15
N ASN A 362 5.55 10.54 -19.07
CA ASN A 362 6.58 9.52 -19.21
C ASN A 362 7.92 10.13 -19.63
N CYS A 363 7.87 11.17 -20.45
CA CYS A 363 9.01 11.99 -20.82
C CYS A 363 9.65 12.67 -19.60
N ALA A 364 8.83 13.28 -18.75
CA ALA A 364 9.28 13.92 -17.52
C ALA A 364 9.88 12.92 -16.52
N LYS A 365 9.28 11.73 -16.37
CA LYS A 365 9.82 10.65 -15.54
C LYS A 365 11.17 10.15 -16.05
N LEU A 366 11.34 9.99 -17.36
CA LEU A 366 12.62 9.64 -17.96
C LEU A 366 13.69 10.69 -17.64
N CYS A 367 13.39 11.97 -17.88
CA CYS A 367 14.32 13.06 -17.63
C CYS A 367 14.66 13.19 -16.14
N TYR A 368 13.68 13.03 -15.24
CA TYR A 368 13.88 12.95 -13.79
C TYR A 368 14.89 11.85 -13.41
N ASN A 369 14.64 10.62 -13.85
CA ASN A 369 15.48 9.46 -13.56
C ASN A 369 16.91 9.60 -14.14
N LYS A 370 17.07 10.48 -15.14
CA LYS A 370 18.35 10.81 -15.75
C LYS A 370 19.03 12.04 -15.13
N GLY A 371 18.41 12.65 -14.13
CA GLY A 371 18.95 13.78 -13.40
C GLY A 371 18.81 15.13 -14.10
N PHE A 372 17.77 15.30 -14.92
CA PHE A 372 17.48 16.55 -15.62
C PHE A 372 16.31 17.29 -15.01
N SER A 373 16.45 18.60 -14.76
CA SER A 373 15.44 19.45 -14.12
C SER A 373 14.22 19.78 -15.00
N PHE A 374 14.36 19.72 -16.32
CA PHE A 374 13.32 20.05 -17.30
C PHE A 374 13.19 18.96 -18.36
N SER A 375 11.96 18.81 -18.86
CA SER A 375 11.64 17.86 -19.91
C SER A 375 10.61 18.44 -20.88
N THR A 376 10.64 17.99 -22.13
CA THR A 376 9.67 18.33 -23.16
C THR A 376 9.51 17.17 -24.14
N LEU A 377 8.26 16.82 -24.44
CA LEU A 377 7.94 15.86 -25.50
C LEU A 377 7.77 16.62 -26.81
N VAL A 378 8.75 16.49 -27.70
CA VAL A 378 8.88 17.29 -28.93
C VAL A 378 8.06 16.70 -30.07
N THR A 379 8.05 15.38 -30.17
CA THR A 379 7.14 14.61 -31.03
C THR A 379 6.52 13.50 -30.21
N SER A 380 5.48 12.83 -30.70
CA SER A 380 4.87 11.69 -29.99
C SER A 380 5.84 10.56 -29.66
N THR A 381 7.07 10.58 -30.18
CA THR A 381 8.11 9.56 -29.95
C THR A 381 9.45 10.14 -29.50
N GLU A 382 9.60 11.45 -29.26
CA GLU A 382 10.91 12.06 -28.97
C GLU A 382 10.90 12.98 -27.75
N CYS A 383 11.74 12.65 -26.78
CA CYS A 383 11.89 13.32 -25.50
C CYS A 383 13.18 14.09 -25.38
N TRP A 384 13.09 15.37 -25.02
CA TRP A 384 14.25 16.24 -24.78
C TRP A 384 14.31 16.61 -23.29
N CYS A 385 15.51 16.53 -22.70
CA CYS A 385 15.77 16.83 -21.31
C CYS A 385 16.86 17.90 -21.19
N ASP A 386 16.72 18.79 -20.20
CA ASP A 386 17.74 19.81 -19.91
C ASP A 386 17.74 20.17 -18.41
N ASN A 387 18.85 20.71 -17.92
CA ASN A 387 18.96 21.27 -16.58
C ASN A 387 18.63 22.77 -16.52
N LYS A 388 18.58 23.44 -17.68
CA LYS A 388 18.20 24.85 -17.79
C LYS A 388 16.77 24.98 -18.28
N LYS A 389 16.03 25.92 -17.68
CA LYS A 389 14.70 26.31 -18.19
C LYS A 389 14.88 26.96 -19.57
N PRO A 390 14.11 26.58 -20.60
CA PRO A 390 14.22 27.20 -21.93
C PRO A 390 13.92 28.71 -21.88
N PRO A 391 14.70 29.58 -22.56
CA PRO A 391 14.57 31.03 -22.47
C PRO A 391 13.32 31.61 -23.14
N GLN A 392 12.66 30.86 -24.03
CA GLN A 392 11.47 31.30 -24.78
C GLN A 392 10.15 30.67 -24.30
N THR A 393 10.12 30.04 -23.12
CA THR A 393 8.86 29.46 -22.61
C THR A 393 7.81 30.53 -22.28
N GLN A 394 6.63 30.43 -22.88
CA GLN A 394 5.46 31.21 -22.46
C GLN A 394 4.93 30.64 -21.14
N SER A 395 4.64 31.51 -20.16
CA SER A 395 4.00 31.13 -18.90
C SER A 395 2.53 30.79 -19.12
N VAL A 396 2.05 29.69 -18.51
CA VAL A 396 0.70 29.17 -18.71
C VAL A 396 -0.13 29.40 -17.43
N GLY A 397 -1.28 30.07 -17.55
CA GLY A 397 -2.42 29.87 -16.64
C GLY A 397 -3.26 28.68 -17.12
N ASP A 398 -4.29 28.23 -16.40
CA ASP A 398 -5.04 26.95 -16.56
C ASP A 398 -5.57 26.52 -17.97
N GLU A 399 -5.21 27.16 -19.08
CA GLU A 399 -5.51 26.75 -20.46
C GLU A 399 -4.39 25.90 -21.10
N ASP A 400 -4.77 24.91 -21.93
CA ASP A 400 -3.84 24.03 -22.66
C ASP A 400 -2.97 24.77 -23.70
N CYS A 401 -1.74 24.26 -23.93
CA CYS A 401 -0.83 24.83 -24.95
C CYS A 401 -1.52 24.85 -26.33
N LYS A 402 -1.41 25.99 -27.04
CA LYS A 402 -1.95 26.13 -28.41
C LYS A 402 -1.40 25.03 -29.34
N GLU A 403 -2.20 24.63 -30.32
CA GLU A 403 -1.77 23.71 -31.39
C GLU A 403 -0.44 24.21 -31.98
N ASN A 404 0.59 23.36 -31.96
CA ASN A 404 2.00 23.60 -32.38
C ASN A 404 3.01 24.03 -31.29
N LEU A 405 2.66 24.07 -30.01
CA LEU A 405 3.63 24.27 -28.92
C LEU A 405 3.81 22.99 -28.10
N ALA A 406 5.06 22.64 -27.75
CA ALA A 406 5.33 21.52 -26.86
C ALA A 406 5.30 21.94 -25.39
N VAL A 407 4.79 21.06 -24.54
CA VAL A 407 4.64 21.31 -23.11
C VAL A 407 5.98 21.08 -22.39
N VAL A 408 6.44 22.07 -21.64
CA VAL A 408 7.63 21.98 -20.79
C VAL A 408 7.23 21.64 -19.36
N TYR A 409 7.84 20.58 -18.81
CA TYR A 409 7.66 20.14 -17.43
C TYR A 409 8.95 20.36 -16.63
N ASN A 410 8.79 20.85 -15.39
CA ASN A 410 9.78 20.64 -14.34
C ASN A 410 9.61 19.20 -13.83
N THR A 411 10.69 18.43 -13.85
CA THR A 411 10.70 16.98 -13.59
C THR A 411 10.68 16.65 -12.10
N GLY A 412 10.87 17.64 -11.21
CA GLY A 412 11.01 17.42 -9.78
C GLY A 412 12.40 16.95 -9.35
N TYR A 413 13.40 16.88 -10.25
CA TYR A 413 14.80 16.56 -9.90
C TYR A 413 15.48 17.64 -9.05
N ILE A 414 14.76 18.74 -8.81
CA ILE A 414 15.04 19.68 -7.75
C ILE A 414 13.90 19.49 -6.75
N ASN A 415 14.04 18.55 -5.81
CA ASN A 415 13.21 18.57 -4.62
C ASN A 415 13.24 20.00 -4.08
N ASN A 416 12.05 20.60 -3.92
CA ASN A 416 11.85 21.96 -3.42
C ASN A 416 12.67 22.18 -2.15
N LEU A 417 13.89 22.69 -2.31
CA LEU A 417 14.55 23.41 -1.26
C LEU A 417 13.89 24.79 -1.23
N PRO A 418 13.33 25.22 -0.09
CA PRO A 418 12.98 26.61 0.10
C PRO A 418 14.19 27.47 -0.29
N GLY A 419 14.02 28.51 -1.11
CA GLY A 419 15.10 29.40 -1.54
C GLY A 419 15.56 29.23 -3.00
N SER A 420 14.73 28.60 -3.84
CA SER A 420 14.92 28.54 -5.29
C SER A 420 14.66 29.90 -5.97
N SER A 421 14.94 30.03 -7.28
CA SER A 421 14.62 31.25 -8.02
C SER A 421 13.13 31.64 -7.97
N ASP A 422 12.25 30.66 -7.80
CA ASP A 422 10.80 30.85 -7.75
C ASP A 422 10.35 31.42 -6.38
N ASP A 423 11.16 31.29 -5.33
CA ASP A 423 10.93 31.86 -4.00
C ASP A 423 11.57 33.24 -3.81
N TYR A 424 12.37 33.68 -4.79
CA TYR A 424 13.07 34.95 -4.74
C TYR A 424 12.10 36.12 -4.91
N ILE A 425 12.05 36.99 -3.91
CA ILE A 425 11.16 38.16 -3.88
C ILE A 425 11.83 39.38 -4.53
N GLY A 426 13.15 39.49 -4.41
CA GLY A 426 13.95 40.56 -5.01
C GLY A 426 15.10 41.04 -4.13
N CYS A 427 15.87 41.98 -4.68
CA CYS A 427 16.93 42.67 -3.97
C CYS A 427 16.41 43.92 -3.24
N PHE A 428 16.82 44.12 -1.98
CA PHE A 428 16.39 45.26 -1.17
C PHE A 428 17.56 45.99 -0.51
N ARG A 429 17.47 47.31 -0.41
CA ARG A 429 18.40 48.13 0.39
C ARG A 429 18.20 47.82 1.88
N SER A 430 19.29 47.49 2.56
CA SER A 430 19.28 47.04 3.95
C SER A 430 20.50 47.58 4.69
N VAL A 431 20.31 48.71 5.38
CA VAL A 431 21.34 49.35 6.22
C VAL A 431 21.28 48.89 7.68
N ASN A 432 20.17 48.29 8.10
CA ASN A 432 19.97 47.78 9.46
C ASN A 432 20.67 46.44 9.68
N THR A 433 21.03 46.13 10.92
CA THR A 433 21.67 44.86 11.30
C THR A 433 20.69 43.67 11.36
N THR A 434 19.40 43.92 11.61
CA THR A 434 18.32 42.91 11.66
C THR A 434 17.15 43.29 10.74
N PRO A 435 17.35 43.32 9.41
CA PRO A 435 16.38 43.85 8.46
C PRO A 435 15.00 43.19 8.50
N LEU A 436 14.93 41.89 8.78
CA LEU A 436 13.67 41.14 8.86
C LEU A 436 13.09 41.06 10.28
N GLY A 437 13.81 41.62 11.27
CA GLY A 437 13.36 41.69 12.67
C GLY A 437 13.41 40.38 13.46
N GLY A 438 14.09 39.33 12.97
CA GLY A 438 14.16 38.03 13.61
C GLY A 438 15.57 37.49 13.83
N PHE A 439 15.74 36.18 13.61
CA PHE A 439 16.98 35.45 13.85
C PHE A 439 18.07 35.79 12.82
N TYR A 440 19.32 35.85 13.26
CA TYR A 440 20.49 36.15 12.44
C TYR A 440 21.58 35.10 12.68
N LYS A 441 22.17 34.59 11.59
CA LYS A 441 23.34 33.69 11.65
C LYS A 441 24.32 34.05 10.54
N LYS A 442 25.59 34.22 10.91
CA LYS A 442 26.70 34.31 9.97
C LYS A 442 27.30 32.93 9.77
N PHE A 443 27.48 32.55 8.52
CA PHE A 443 28.14 31.30 8.12
C PHE A 443 29.58 31.59 7.72
N GLU A 444 30.49 30.66 7.99
CA GLU A 444 31.89 30.86 7.59
C GLU A 444 32.07 30.62 6.08
N THR A 445 31.75 29.41 5.61
CA THR A 445 31.99 28.99 4.20
C THR A 445 30.82 28.26 3.56
N GLN A 446 29.65 28.21 4.19
CA GLN A 446 28.58 27.29 3.76
C GLN A 446 27.27 27.97 3.38
N LEU A 447 27.19 29.29 3.30
CA LEU A 447 25.91 29.94 3.02
C LEU A 447 25.50 29.74 1.56
N THR A 448 24.25 29.32 1.34
CA THR A 448 23.50 29.49 0.08
C THR A 448 22.10 30.04 0.40
N PRO A 449 21.35 30.57 -0.59
CA PRO A 449 19.96 30.97 -0.40
C PRO A 449 19.09 29.83 0.15
N GLU A 450 19.31 28.61 -0.33
CA GLU A 450 18.53 27.44 0.07
C GLU A 450 18.78 27.10 1.53
N LYS A 451 20.05 27.04 1.94
CA LYS A 451 20.43 26.75 3.32
C LYS A 451 19.93 27.82 4.30
N CYS A 452 19.90 29.08 3.87
CA CYS A 452 19.32 30.15 4.66
C CYS A 452 17.81 30.00 4.80
N THR A 453 17.12 29.70 3.71
CA THR A 453 15.66 29.58 3.71
C THR A 453 15.19 28.35 4.46
N GLU A 454 15.89 27.22 4.34
CA GLU A 454 15.65 26.02 5.16
C GLU A 454 15.81 26.31 6.66
N LEU A 455 16.88 27.03 7.04
CA LEU A 455 17.10 27.43 8.43
C LEU A 455 15.97 28.32 8.95
N CYS A 456 15.52 29.28 8.14
CA CYS A 456 14.43 30.18 8.52
C CYS A 456 13.08 29.45 8.59
N PHE A 457 12.84 28.49 7.68
CA PHE A 457 11.68 27.61 7.70
C PHE A 457 11.64 26.74 8.96
N LYS A 458 12.76 26.07 9.31
CA LYS A 458 12.91 25.28 10.55
C LYS A 458 12.67 26.10 11.81
N LYS A 459 12.88 27.43 11.75
CA LYS A 459 12.62 28.39 12.83
C LYS A 459 11.26 29.09 12.74
N GLY A 460 10.42 28.68 11.79
CA GLY A 460 9.04 29.19 11.62
C GLY A 460 8.94 30.64 11.16
N TYR A 461 9.96 31.18 10.49
CA TYR A 461 9.93 32.56 9.96
C TYR A 461 9.34 32.62 8.55
N LEU A 462 8.58 33.68 8.25
CA LEU A 462 7.93 33.86 6.93
C LEU A 462 8.91 34.17 5.80
N TYR A 463 10.04 34.81 6.12
CA TYR A 463 11.03 35.24 5.15
C TYR A 463 12.44 34.86 5.57
N SER A 464 13.26 34.58 4.56
CA SER A 464 14.71 34.46 4.68
C SER A 464 15.37 35.55 3.84
N GLY A 465 16.60 35.89 4.16
CA GLY A 465 17.38 36.75 3.31
C GLY A 465 18.87 36.60 3.48
N THR A 466 19.58 36.59 2.35
CA THR A 466 21.03 36.47 2.29
C THR A 466 21.67 37.83 2.05
N ARG A 467 22.72 38.12 2.81
CA ARG A 467 23.45 39.39 2.75
C ARG A 467 24.95 39.14 2.79
N ASN A 468 25.68 39.97 2.06
CA ASN A 468 27.13 40.10 2.17
C ASN A 468 27.87 38.75 2.09
N LYS A 469 27.49 37.89 1.13
CA LYS A 469 28.07 36.57 0.85
C LYS A 469 27.82 35.49 1.91
N ASN A 470 27.73 35.83 3.21
CA ASN A 470 27.74 34.83 4.27
C ASN A 470 26.81 35.08 5.46
N GLU A 471 25.93 36.08 5.37
CA GLU A 471 24.95 36.36 6.42
C GLU A 471 23.56 35.84 6.01
N CYS A 472 22.94 35.07 6.91
CA CYS A 472 21.55 34.65 6.80
C CYS A 472 20.70 35.38 7.83
N HIS A 473 19.63 35.99 7.36
CA HIS A 473 18.66 36.73 8.15
C HIS A 473 17.30 36.06 8.01
N CYS A 474 16.62 35.81 9.12
CA CYS A 474 15.26 35.28 9.16
C CYS A 474 14.34 36.31 9.81
N GLY A 475 13.10 36.38 9.38
CA GLY A 475 12.13 37.24 10.04
C GLY A 475 10.77 37.25 9.39
N ASP A 476 9.83 37.94 10.03
CA ASP A 476 8.44 38.01 9.61
C ASP A 476 8.12 39.34 8.91
N LYS A 477 9.07 40.29 8.93
CA LYS A 477 8.92 41.59 8.26
C LYS A 477 9.22 41.47 6.77
N ARG A 478 8.19 41.64 5.94
CA ARG A 478 8.36 41.79 4.49
C ARG A 478 8.98 43.15 4.17
N LEU A 479 10.03 43.17 3.35
CA LEU A 479 10.60 44.39 2.81
C LEU A 479 9.89 44.73 1.48
N SER A 480 9.40 45.96 1.33
CA SER A 480 8.69 46.40 0.11
C SER A 480 9.15 47.77 -0.37
N GLU A 481 9.33 48.73 0.53
CA GLU A 481 9.63 50.15 0.19
C GLU A 481 11.08 50.43 -0.25
N SER A 482 11.93 49.40 -0.34
CA SER A 482 13.37 49.56 -0.58
C SER A 482 13.92 48.62 -1.65
N LYS A 483 13.06 48.14 -2.56
CA LYS A 483 13.46 47.25 -3.65
C LYS A 483 14.42 47.98 -4.61
N VAL A 484 15.47 47.30 -5.03
CA VAL A 484 16.47 47.77 -6.00
C VAL A 484 16.66 46.74 -7.11
N ALA A 485 17.51 47.03 -8.09
CA ALA A 485 17.80 46.08 -9.17
C ALA A 485 18.47 44.81 -8.62
N ASP A 486 18.12 43.65 -9.15
CA ASP A 486 18.56 42.36 -8.59
C ASP A 486 20.07 42.14 -8.76
N GLU A 487 20.67 42.78 -9.77
CA GLU A 487 22.11 42.80 -10.00
C GLU A 487 22.89 43.47 -8.86
N GLU A 488 22.25 44.37 -8.08
CA GLU A 488 22.86 44.97 -6.89
C GLU A 488 23.01 43.96 -5.73
N CYS A 489 22.42 42.77 -5.85
CA CYS A 489 22.52 41.67 -4.90
C CYS A 489 23.40 40.50 -5.38
N SER A 490 24.31 40.74 -6.33
CA SER A 490 25.10 39.72 -7.03
C SER A 490 26.39 39.25 -6.32
N SER A 491 26.55 39.50 -5.01
CA SER A 491 27.76 39.00 -4.32
C SER A 491 27.71 37.48 -4.24
N PRO A 492 28.77 36.77 -4.67
CA PRO A 492 28.78 35.31 -4.69
C PRO A 492 28.67 34.76 -3.26
N CYS A 493 27.84 33.73 -3.07
CA CYS A 493 27.64 33.11 -1.76
C CYS A 493 28.90 32.39 -1.25
N SER A 494 29.03 32.25 0.08
CA SER A 494 30.20 31.61 0.68
C SER A 494 30.23 30.09 0.47
N GLY A 495 29.06 29.46 0.42
CA GLY A 495 28.89 28.02 0.17
C GLY A 495 28.72 27.64 -1.30
N ASP A 496 28.46 28.61 -2.18
CA ASP A 496 28.35 28.37 -3.61
C ASP A 496 28.65 29.66 -4.39
N SER A 497 29.79 29.71 -5.08
CA SER A 497 30.19 30.89 -5.84
C SER A 497 29.32 31.18 -7.07
N MET A 498 28.50 30.22 -7.50
CA MET A 498 27.57 30.38 -8.63
C MET A 498 26.25 31.05 -8.23
N LYS A 499 25.98 31.20 -6.92
CA LYS A 499 24.74 31.79 -6.40
C LYS A 499 24.97 33.18 -5.83
N SER A 500 23.92 33.99 -5.87
CA SER A 500 23.91 35.37 -5.37
C SER A 500 23.41 35.43 -3.92
N CYS A 501 24.16 36.10 -3.04
CA CYS A 501 23.87 36.25 -1.61
C CYS A 501 23.90 37.72 -1.16
N GLY A 502 23.12 38.55 -1.85
CA GLY A 502 22.99 39.98 -1.53
C GLY A 502 24.26 40.77 -1.83
N ALA A 503 24.47 41.87 -1.11
CA ALA A 503 25.70 42.66 -1.18
C ALA A 503 25.89 43.52 0.07
N VAL A 504 26.97 44.31 0.14
CA VAL A 504 27.15 45.27 1.22
C VAL A 504 25.98 46.26 1.22
N GLY A 505 25.19 46.27 2.29
CA GLY A 505 24.02 47.13 2.43
C GLY A 505 22.80 46.70 1.59
N LYS A 506 22.81 45.48 1.03
CA LYS A 506 21.73 44.91 0.22
C LYS A 506 21.42 43.48 0.64
N ILE A 507 20.14 43.11 0.66
CA ILE A 507 19.67 41.78 1.03
C ILE A 507 18.87 41.16 -0.11
N SER A 508 19.20 39.91 -0.46
CA SER A 508 18.37 39.08 -1.34
C SER A 508 17.29 38.45 -0.48
N LEU A 509 16.02 38.77 -0.74
CA LEU A 509 14.89 38.30 0.07
C LEU A 509 14.20 37.12 -0.61
N TYR A 510 13.85 36.09 0.17
CA TYR A 510 13.13 34.92 -0.30
C TYR A 510 11.93 34.63 0.61
N SER A 511 10.90 34.01 0.05
CA SER A 511 9.83 33.39 0.85
C SER A 511 10.31 32.04 1.40
N THR A 512 9.90 31.70 2.62
CA THR A 512 10.12 30.35 3.17
C THR A 512 9.02 29.35 2.81
N GLY A 513 7.97 29.80 2.12
CA GLY A 513 6.77 29.01 1.84
C GLY A 513 5.79 28.93 3.02
N ILE A 514 6.10 29.51 4.18
CA ILE A 514 5.19 29.56 5.32
C ILE A 514 4.10 30.60 5.07
N THR A 515 2.84 30.16 5.10
CA THR A 515 1.67 31.04 5.08
C THR A 515 1.41 31.61 6.46
N ASP A 516 1.21 32.92 6.56
CA ASP A 516 0.93 33.56 7.83
C ASP A 516 -0.55 33.43 8.21
N VAL A 517 -0.83 32.70 9.29
CA VAL A 517 -2.17 32.42 9.78
C VAL A 517 -2.26 32.76 11.27
N SER A 518 -3.28 33.55 11.64
CA SER A 518 -3.50 33.91 13.04
C SER A 518 -3.92 32.69 13.87
N ALA A 519 -3.43 32.62 15.12
CA ALA A 519 -3.86 31.65 16.12
C ALA A 519 -5.12 32.09 16.91
N THR A 520 -5.56 33.35 16.76
CA THR A 520 -6.78 33.86 17.39
C THR A 520 -7.99 33.04 16.93
N ASP A 521 -8.86 32.67 17.88
CA ASP A 521 -10.05 31.82 17.67
C ASP A 521 -9.78 30.41 17.12
N LYS A 522 -8.51 29.97 17.11
CA LYS A 522 -8.12 28.63 16.65
C LYS A 522 -7.75 27.67 17.79
N LEU A 523 -7.72 28.15 19.03
CA LEU A 523 -7.51 27.33 20.20
C LEU A 523 -8.63 26.28 20.33
N ILE A 524 -8.26 25.02 20.37
CA ILE A 524 -9.15 23.89 20.63
C ILE A 524 -9.29 23.65 22.14
N GLY A 525 -8.24 23.88 22.91
CA GLY A 525 -8.22 23.80 24.37
C GLY A 525 -6.87 23.34 24.92
N CYS A 526 -6.79 23.25 26.24
CA CYS A 526 -5.67 22.67 26.97
C CYS A 526 -5.88 21.17 27.25
N PHE A 527 -4.84 20.36 27.07
CA PHE A 527 -4.89 18.91 27.24
C PHE A 527 -3.75 18.39 28.11
N ILE A 528 -4.04 17.32 28.86
CA ILE A 528 -3.05 16.55 29.62
C ILE A 528 -2.21 15.74 28.62
N ASP A 529 -0.88 15.95 28.63
CA ASP A 529 0.07 15.27 27.75
C ASP A 529 1.12 14.46 28.53
N ASP A 530 0.72 13.84 29.65
CA ASP A 530 1.58 13.07 30.56
C ASP A 530 1.60 11.54 30.30
N THR A 531 1.01 11.08 29.18
CA THR A 531 0.91 9.66 28.82
C THR A 531 1.62 9.34 27.49
N LEU A 532 2.01 8.07 27.31
CA LEU A 532 2.44 7.52 26.01
C LEU A 532 1.28 6.73 25.37
N PRO A 533 0.91 7.00 24.10
CA PRO A 533 1.48 8.02 23.20
C PRO A 533 1.03 9.45 23.53
N ARG A 534 1.89 10.43 23.18
CA ARG A 534 1.64 11.88 23.34
C ARG A 534 0.41 12.35 22.55
N VAL A 535 -0.26 13.39 23.04
CA VAL A 535 -1.49 13.97 22.48
C VAL A 535 -1.33 14.36 21.01
N LEU A 536 -0.22 15.02 20.66
CA LEU A 536 0.20 15.31 19.28
C LEU A 536 1.60 14.71 19.03
N GLY A 537 1.67 13.41 18.80
CA GLY A 537 2.96 12.70 18.70
C GLY A 537 3.57 12.56 17.30
N GLN A 538 3.03 13.21 16.25
CA GLN A 538 3.43 12.92 14.87
C GLN A 538 4.69 13.68 14.41
N HIS A 539 4.87 14.92 14.88
CA HIS A 539 6.08 15.70 14.63
C HIS A 539 6.33 16.65 15.80
N LYS A 540 7.59 16.81 16.19
CA LYS A 540 8.01 17.73 17.25
C LYS A 540 9.21 18.55 16.79
N THR A 541 9.20 19.84 17.07
CA THR A 541 10.36 20.72 16.96
C THR A 541 10.44 21.67 18.15
N ASP A 542 11.65 22.09 18.51
CA ASP A 542 11.88 23.08 19.56
C ASP A 542 12.09 24.46 18.90
N LEU A 543 11.12 25.36 19.10
CA LEU A 543 11.17 26.75 18.63
C LEU A 543 11.79 27.68 19.69
N ASP A 544 12.92 27.26 20.27
CA ASP A 544 13.63 27.86 21.42
C ASP A 544 13.20 29.25 21.86
N LYS A 545 13.67 30.34 21.23
CA LYS A 545 13.39 31.76 21.61
C LYS A 545 12.28 32.41 20.78
N THR A 546 11.53 31.61 20.05
CA THR A 546 10.66 32.10 18.98
C THR A 546 9.26 31.52 19.06
N ASN A 547 9.04 30.51 19.91
CA ASN A 547 7.77 29.80 19.95
C ASN A 547 6.63 30.75 20.33
N SER A 548 5.53 30.58 19.63
CA SER A 548 4.24 31.21 19.91
C SER A 548 3.14 30.36 19.24
N PRO A 549 1.88 30.40 19.71
CA PRO A 549 0.77 29.75 19.04
C PRO A 549 0.75 29.99 17.53
N ARG A 550 0.87 31.27 17.10
CA ARG A 550 0.91 31.64 15.68
C ARG A 550 2.05 30.94 14.94
N ARG A 551 3.25 30.93 15.52
CA ARG A 551 4.44 30.38 14.87
C ARG A 551 4.38 28.85 14.76
N CYS A 552 4.03 28.18 15.84
CA CYS A 552 3.87 26.73 15.84
C CYS A 552 2.75 26.30 14.88
N LEU A 553 1.64 27.02 14.89
CA LEU A 553 0.53 26.83 13.95
C LEU A 553 0.97 26.96 12.50
N ASN A 554 1.64 28.06 12.14
CA ASN A 554 2.11 28.29 10.78
C ASN A 554 3.13 27.24 10.33
N TYR A 555 4.02 26.81 11.24
CA TYR A 555 4.98 25.74 10.98
C TYR A 555 4.29 24.40 10.71
N CYS A 556 3.38 23.98 11.59
CA CYS A 556 2.61 22.75 11.41
C CYS A 556 1.70 22.81 10.17
N LEU A 557 1.12 23.97 9.87
CA LEU A 557 0.34 24.22 8.66
C LEU A 557 1.18 24.04 7.39
N ALA A 558 2.38 24.61 7.36
CA ALA A 558 3.30 24.49 6.22
C ALA A 558 3.78 23.05 6.02
N LEU A 559 3.82 22.25 7.09
CA LEU A 559 4.06 20.81 7.05
C LEU A 559 2.80 19.98 6.74
N GLY A 560 1.64 20.60 6.58
CA GLY A 560 0.40 19.94 6.20
C GLY A 560 -0.39 19.31 7.36
N TYR A 561 -0.05 19.59 8.62
CA TYR A 561 -0.76 19.04 9.78
C TYR A 561 -2.06 19.80 10.10
N SER A 562 -3.08 19.08 10.56
CA SER A 562 -4.39 19.66 10.93
C SER A 562 -4.39 20.39 12.29
N PHE A 563 -3.47 20.03 13.17
CA PHE A 563 -3.35 20.59 14.51
C PHE A 563 -1.89 20.93 14.82
N ALA A 564 -1.73 22.00 15.58
CA ALA A 564 -0.49 22.42 16.19
C ALA A 564 -0.68 22.45 17.70
N GLY A 565 0.35 22.13 18.46
CA GLY A 565 0.32 22.17 19.92
C GLY A 565 1.57 22.82 20.45
N VAL A 566 1.41 23.76 21.36
CA VAL A 566 2.52 24.40 22.08
C VAL A 566 2.56 23.85 23.50
N GLU A 567 3.74 23.42 23.92
CA GLU A 567 4.00 22.89 25.26
C GLU A 567 5.30 23.49 25.81
N TYR A 568 5.38 23.60 27.13
CA TYR A 568 6.59 23.94 27.87
C TYR A 568 7.40 25.11 27.30
N GLN A 569 6.70 26.22 26.98
CA GLN A 569 7.25 27.49 26.47
C GLN A 569 7.83 27.42 25.05
N ARG A 570 8.70 26.45 24.75
CA ARG A 570 9.51 26.38 23.52
C ARG A 570 9.14 25.26 22.57
N GLU A 571 8.36 24.29 23.02
CA GLU A 571 8.10 23.07 22.24
C GLU A 571 6.88 23.27 21.33
N CYS A 572 7.02 22.77 20.10
CA CYS A 572 5.98 22.79 19.10
C CYS A 572 5.75 21.37 18.57
N PHE A 573 4.51 20.93 18.66
CA PHE A 573 4.06 19.61 18.27
C PHE A 573 3.05 19.74 17.13
N CYS A 574 3.09 18.84 16.17
CA CYS A 574 2.13 18.78 15.08
C CYS A 574 1.43 17.42 15.06
N GLY A 575 0.16 17.43 14.68
CA GLY A 575 -0.61 16.20 14.53
C GLY A 575 -1.86 16.37 13.70
N ASN A 576 -2.41 15.25 13.25
CA ASN A 576 -3.61 15.19 12.41
C ASN A 576 -4.85 14.72 13.16
N THR A 577 -4.69 14.21 14.37
CA THR A 577 -5.78 13.70 15.20
C THR A 577 -6.18 14.77 16.21
N ARG A 578 -7.48 15.08 16.28
CA ARG A 578 -7.99 15.95 17.34
C ARG A 578 -7.79 15.26 18.70
N PRO A 579 -7.26 15.94 19.72
CA PRO A 579 -7.14 15.38 21.07
C PRO A 579 -8.49 14.86 21.61
N SER A 580 -8.45 13.74 22.35
CA SER A 580 -9.63 13.19 23.02
C SER A 580 -10.16 14.19 24.06
N SER A 581 -11.48 14.34 24.14
CA SER A 581 -12.10 15.17 25.19
C SER A 581 -11.84 14.65 26.60
N SER A 582 -11.50 13.35 26.76
CA SER A 582 -11.14 12.76 28.06
C SER A 582 -9.82 13.29 28.62
N LEU A 583 -8.97 13.90 27.79
CA LEU A 583 -7.69 14.50 28.18
C LEU A 583 -7.80 16.01 28.37
N SER A 584 -8.99 16.59 28.15
CA SER A 584 -9.21 18.04 28.28
C SER A 584 -9.05 18.47 29.73
N THR A 585 -8.34 19.57 29.95
CA THR A 585 -8.17 20.20 31.26
C THR A 585 -8.46 21.71 31.14
N PRO A 586 -8.67 22.46 32.24
CA PRO A 586 -8.91 23.90 32.15
C PRO A 586 -7.77 24.64 31.44
N ASP A 587 -8.11 25.61 30.58
CA ASP A 587 -7.12 26.40 29.83
C ASP A 587 -6.12 27.15 30.72
N SER A 588 -6.50 27.40 31.98
CA SER A 588 -5.62 27.98 33.01
C SER A 588 -4.39 27.11 33.35
N GLU A 589 -4.39 25.82 33.01
CA GLU A 589 -3.22 24.93 33.16
C GLU A 589 -2.22 25.05 32.00
N CYS A 590 -2.62 25.66 30.88
CA CYS A 590 -1.76 26.00 29.75
C CYS A 590 -1.30 27.47 29.82
N ASN A 591 -0.63 27.82 30.92
CA ASN A 591 -0.29 29.19 31.29
C ASN A 591 1.21 29.55 31.23
N SER A 592 2.05 28.67 30.68
CA SER A 592 3.48 28.95 30.51
C SER A 592 3.70 30.05 29.48
N ILE A 593 4.49 31.06 29.81
CA ILE A 593 4.75 32.19 28.91
C ILE A 593 5.51 31.69 27.67
N CYS A 594 5.07 32.10 26.47
CA CYS A 594 5.75 31.72 25.24
C CYS A 594 7.17 32.32 25.17
N SER A 595 8.10 31.53 24.63
CA SER A 595 9.50 31.97 24.53
C SER A 595 9.76 33.02 23.44
N GLY A 596 8.86 33.12 22.45
CA GLY A 596 8.92 34.11 21.36
C GLY A 596 8.02 35.32 21.52
N ASP A 597 7.05 35.26 22.44
CA ASP A 597 6.13 36.37 22.71
C ASP A 597 5.67 36.33 24.17
N SER A 598 6.17 37.25 25.00
CA SER A 598 5.84 37.28 26.43
C SER A 598 4.39 37.67 26.72
N SER A 599 3.61 38.07 25.71
CA SER A 599 2.19 38.39 25.84
C SER A 599 1.26 37.19 25.59
N GLU A 600 1.79 36.06 25.09
CA GLU A 600 1.03 34.84 24.79
C GLU A 600 1.43 33.68 25.73
N THR A 601 0.59 32.63 25.79
CA THR A 601 0.87 31.40 26.54
C THR A 601 1.09 30.19 25.62
N CYS A 602 2.01 29.31 25.99
CA CYS A 602 2.52 28.17 25.23
C CYS A 602 2.48 26.89 26.08
N GLY A 603 1.26 26.44 26.40
CA GLY A 603 1.02 25.20 27.15
C GLY A 603 1.49 25.28 28.61
N GLY A 604 1.96 24.16 29.15
CA GLY A 604 2.44 24.00 30.52
C GLY A 604 3.30 22.75 30.67
N SER A 605 3.72 22.42 31.89
CA SER A 605 4.44 21.15 32.14
C SER A 605 3.49 19.98 31.92
N TRP A 606 3.72 19.15 30.91
CA TRP A 606 2.82 18.05 30.55
C TRP A 606 1.40 18.52 30.21
N ARG A 607 1.30 19.74 29.67
CA ARG A 607 0.06 20.40 29.28
C ARG A 607 0.25 21.04 27.92
N ILE A 608 -0.50 20.56 26.94
CA ILE A 608 -0.38 21.04 25.56
C ILE A 608 -1.59 21.89 25.20
N ALA A 609 -1.34 23.12 24.77
CA ALA A 609 -2.38 23.98 24.21
C ALA A 609 -2.48 23.69 22.71
N VAL A 610 -3.61 23.13 22.27
CA VAL A 610 -3.77 22.65 20.89
C VAL A 610 -4.60 23.64 20.08
N TYR A 611 -4.13 23.97 18.90
CA TYR A 611 -4.71 24.89 17.93
C TYR A 611 -5.01 24.16 16.62
N ARG A 612 -6.09 24.57 15.95
CA ARG A 612 -6.39 24.13 14.58
C ARG A 612 -5.58 24.95 13.59
N THR A 613 -4.93 24.31 12.62
CA THR A 613 -4.09 25.04 11.64
C THR A 613 -4.91 25.75 10.56
N GLY A 614 -6.07 25.21 10.19
CA GLY A 614 -6.96 25.77 9.18
C GLY A 614 -6.95 25.05 7.84
N SER A 615 -6.18 23.97 7.67
CA SER A 615 -6.24 23.06 6.51
C SER A 615 -7.56 22.26 6.37
N GLY A 616 -8.61 22.65 7.09
CA GLY A 616 -9.88 21.92 7.23
C GLY A 616 -11.13 22.78 7.09
N ASP A 617 -11.06 23.97 6.50
CA ASP A 617 -12.24 24.84 6.31
C ASP A 617 -12.36 25.36 4.87
N SER A 618 -13.23 24.71 4.11
CA SER A 618 -14.04 25.34 3.05
C SER A 618 -15.48 24.84 3.18
N LYS A 619 -16.20 25.48 4.12
CA LYS A 619 -17.65 25.75 4.29
C LYS A 619 -18.70 24.69 3.86
N SER A 620 -19.76 24.37 4.60
CA SER A 620 -20.23 24.74 5.96
C SER A 620 -21.48 23.93 6.32
N GLY A 621 -21.66 23.60 7.60
CA GLY A 621 -22.94 23.32 8.25
C GLY A 621 -22.89 23.81 9.70
N PRO A 622 -24.00 24.27 10.30
CA PRO A 622 -23.99 25.19 11.45
C PRO A 622 -23.47 24.55 12.75
N SER A 623 -22.99 25.42 13.63
CA SER A 623 -22.54 25.13 15.00
C SER A 623 -23.53 24.25 15.78
N PRO A 624 -23.04 23.30 16.61
CA PRO A 624 -23.90 22.57 17.54
C PRO A 624 -24.61 23.54 18.50
N PRO A 625 -25.88 23.30 18.87
CA PRO A 625 -26.54 24.07 19.89
C PRO A 625 -25.89 23.85 21.27
N ASP A 626 -26.04 24.86 22.13
CA ASP A 626 -25.57 24.95 23.50
C ASP A 626 -25.60 23.63 24.28
N LYS A 627 -24.50 23.36 25.01
CA LYS A 627 -24.27 22.19 25.85
C LYS A 627 -25.06 22.15 27.17
N ASP A 628 -26.14 22.93 27.29
CA ASP A 628 -27.01 22.92 28.48
C ASP A 628 -28.49 22.60 28.17
N SER A 629 -28.82 22.14 26.95
CA SER A 629 -30.14 21.56 26.67
C SER A 629 -30.10 20.02 26.80
N PRO A 630 -31.02 19.40 27.55
CA PRO A 630 -31.15 17.95 27.56
C PRO A 630 -31.48 17.47 26.13
N CYS A 631 -30.60 16.62 25.56
CA CYS A 631 -30.83 16.03 24.24
C CYS A 631 -31.94 14.98 24.34
N GLU A 632 -32.90 15.04 23.41
CA GLU A 632 -33.93 14.00 23.30
C GLU A 632 -33.28 12.72 22.72
N PRO A 633 -33.33 11.58 23.42
CA PRO A 633 -32.78 10.34 22.91
C PRO A 633 -33.47 9.90 21.61
N SER A 634 -32.71 9.39 20.66
CA SER A 634 -33.22 8.69 19.48
C SER A 634 -33.17 7.18 19.67
N GLU A 635 -33.91 6.44 18.83
CA GLU A 635 -33.76 4.98 18.68
C GLU A 635 -32.43 4.59 18.02
N THR A 636 -31.75 5.58 17.41
CA THR A 636 -30.52 5.36 16.65
C THR A 636 -29.36 5.04 17.59
N LEU A 637 -28.66 3.95 17.30
CA LEU A 637 -27.37 3.63 17.91
C LEU A 637 -26.26 3.91 16.91
N VAL A 638 -25.16 4.50 17.37
CA VAL A 638 -23.95 4.75 16.60
C VAL A 638 -22.79 4.04 17.30
N ASN A 639 -22.16 3.10 16.61
CA ASN A 639 -21.13 2.23 17.20
C ASN A 639 -21.60 1.61 18.53
N GLY A 640 -22.86 1.17 18.60
CA GLY A 640 -23.50 0.64 19.80
C GLY A 640 -23.89 1.66 20.89
N LYS A 641 -23.71 2.97 20.68
CA LYS A 641 -24.03 4.02 21.68
C LYS A 641 -25.23 4.86 21.27
N PRO A 642 -26.08 5.33 22.21
CA PRO A 642 -27.24 6.16 21.89
C PRO A 642 -26.86 7.48 21.20
N ALA A 643 -27.68 7.91 20.24
CA ALA A 643 -27.54 9.20 19.56
C ALA A 643 -28.71 10.15 19.89
N CYS A 644 -28.49 11.45 19.71
CA CYS A 644 -29.51 12.47 19.87
C CYS A 644 -30.42 12.55 18.64
N ARG A 645 -31.73 12.68 18.85
CA ARG A 645 -32.70 12.83 17.76
C ARG A 645 -32.35 14.02 16.88
N GLY A 646 -32.29 13.79 15.56
CA GLY A 646 -31.98 14.81 14.56
C GLY A 646 -30.49 15.13 14.41
N ALA A 647 -29.60 14.51 15.20
CA ALA A 647 -28.17 14.74 15.09
C ALA A 647 -27.61 14.11 13.80
N THR A 648 -26.75 14.83 13.09
CA THR A 648 -25.93 14.22 12.03
C THR A 648 -24.82 13.42 12.69
N VAL A 649 -24.83 12.10 12.48
CA VAL A 649 -23.93 11.15 13.14
C VAL A 649 -22.80 10.67 12.24
N PHE A 650 -22.93 10.90 10.93
CA PHE A 650 -21.86 10.69 9.95
C PHE A 650 -22.06 11.65 8.78
N ILE A 651 -20.97 12.23 8.29
CA ILE A 651 -20.97 13.02 7.06
C ILE A 651 -19.62 12.87 6.37
N ASP A 652 -19.65 12.66 5.06
CA ASP A 652 -18.47 12.67 4.22
C ASP A 652 -18.78 13.31 2.87
N ASN A 653 -18.00 14.34 2.53
CA ASN A 653 -18.12 15.09 1.28
C ASN A 653 -16.94 14.79 0.34
N PHE A 654 -16.09 13.81 0.68
CA PHE A 654 -14.92 13.42 -0.10
C PHE A 654 -14.01 14.60 -0.49
N SER A 655 -13.95 15.62 0.37
CA SER A 655 -13.13 16.84 0.22
C SER A 655 -11.69 16.65 0.71
N ASN A 656 -11.43 15.59 1.46
CA ASN A 656 -10.10 15.26 1.96
C ASN A 656 -9.26 14.60 0.86
N SER A 657 -7.94 14.74 0.94
CA SER A 657 -7.03 14.04 0.01
C SER A 657 -7.04 12.52 0.21
N THR A 658 -7.48 12.03 1.37
CA THR A 658 -7.53 10.60 1.71
C THR A 658 -8.91 10.16 2.19
N LEU A 659 -9.26 8.90 1.90
CA LEU A 659 -10.50 8.26 2.35
C LEU A 659 -10.46 7.83 3.82
N ALA A 660 -9.25 7.61 4.35
CA ALA A 660 -9.03 7.35 5.77
C ALA A 660 -9.25 8.62 6.61
N PRO A 661 -9.69 8.50 7.88
CA PRO A 661 -9.96 7.25 8.60
C PRO A 661 -11.38 6.71 8.40
N HIS A 662 -12.28 7.46 7.74
CA HIS A 662 -13.69 7.10 7.63
C HIS A 662 -13.92 5.86 6.78
N TRP A 663 -13.20 5.70 5.68
CA TRP A 663 -13.39 4.60 4.75
C TRP A 663 -12.12 3.76 4.64
N LYS A 664 -12.30 2.44 4.58
CA LYS A 664 -11.27 1.48 4.23
C LYS A 664 -11.63 0.80 2.91
N HIS A 665 -10.64 0.54 2.08
CA HIS A 665 -10.81 -0.28 0.88
C HIS A 665 -10.98 -1.76 1.25
N GLU A 666 -11.88 -2.44 0.56
CA GLU A 666 -11.89 -3.88 0.47
C GLU A 666 -10.86 -4.29 -0.60
N ILE A 667 -9.85 -5.06 -0.20
CA ILE A 667 -8.79 -5.58 -1.09
C ILE A 667 -8.97 -7.09 -1.16
N LYS A 668 -9.69 -7.58 -2.17
CA LYS A 668 -9.91 -9.01 -2.36
C LYS A 668 -10.31 -9.36 -3.80
N ILE A 669 -10.07 -10.59 -4.20
CA ILE A 669 -10.72 -11.22 -5.35
C ILE A 669 -12.15 -11.55 -4.93
N ALA A 670 -13.13 -11.10 -5.71
CA ALA A 670 -14.53 -11.41 -5.40
C ALA A 670 -14.80 -12.91 -5.55
N ASP A 671 -15.47 -13.48 -4.56
CA ASP A 671 -15.81 -14.89 -4.49
C ASP A 671 -17.25 -15.05 -3.95
N ALA A 672 -17.58 -16.22 -3.39
CA ALA A 672 -18.87 -16.48 -2.76
C ALA A 672 -19.31 -15.34 -1.80
N PRO A 673 -20.61 -15.02 -1.75
CA PRO A 673 -21.73 -15.72 -2.39
C PRO A 673 -22.24 -15.09 -3.70
N ASP A 674 -21.66 -13.96 -4.12
CA ASP A 674 -22.08 -13.16 -5.27
C ASP A 674 -21.26 -13.49 -6.53
N TYR A 675 -20.00 -13.96 -6.36
CA TYR A 675 -19.07 -14.36 -7.42
C TYR A 675 -18.88 -13.27 -8.49
N GLU A 676 -18.77 -12.00 -8.08
CA GLU A 676 -18.57 -10.87 -8.99
C GLU A 676 -17.28 -11.07 -9.83
N PHE A 677 -17.27 -10.60 -11.08
CA PHE A 677 -16.13 -10.81 -11.98
C PHE A 677 -15.05 -9.73 -11.80
N VAL A 678 -14.79 -9.35 -10.54
CA VAL A 678 -13.90 -8.25 -10.18
C VAL A 678 -12.85 -8.62 -9.13
N THR A 679 -11.68 -8.00 -9.24
CA THR A 679 -10.74 -7.87 -8.13
C THR A 679 -10.86 -6.47 -7.52
N PHE A 680 -11.26 -6.39 -6.25
CA PHE A 680 -11.31 -5.13 -5.50
C PHE A 680 -9.94 -4.76 -4.95
N ASN A 681 -9.58 -3.48 -5.03
CA ASN A 681 -8.31 -2.93 -4.56
C ASN A 681 -8.41 -1.43 -4.24
N SER A 682 -7.27 -0.84 -3.85
CA SER A 682 -7.12 0.58 -3.48
C SER A 682 -6.30 1.41 -4.49
N LEU A 683 -6.08 0.92 -5.70
CA LEU A 683 -5.24 1.59 -6.69
C LEU A 683 -5.91 2.86 -7.24
N PRO A 684 -5.13 3.92 -7.53
CA PRO A 684 -5.66 5.20 -7.98
C PRO A 684 -6.55 5.14 -9.24
N ALA A 685 -6.30 4.20 -10.15
CA ALA A 685 -7.13 4.04 -11.35
C ALA A 685 -8.55 3.55 -11.05
N ASN A 686 -8.77 2.92 -9.88
CA ASN A 686 -10.03 2.30 -9.51
C ASN A 686 -10.84 3.11 -8.51
N SER A 687 -10.19 3.84 -7.62
CA SER A 687 -10.85 4.80 -6.73
C SER A 687 -9.95 5.99 -6.44
N PHE A 688 -10.48 7.20 -6.58
CA PHE A 688 -9.76 8.43 -6.27
C PHE A 688 -10.73 9.54 -5.90
N GLN A 689 -10.22 10.53 -5.15
CA GLN A 689 -10.96 11.73 -4.82
C GLN A 689 -10.51 12.87 -5.74
N ARG A 690 -11.46 13.59 -6.32
CA ARG A 690 -11.22 14.77 -7.16
C ARG A 690 -12.39 15.74 -7.00
N ASP A 691 -12.09 17.01 -6.81
CA ASP A 691 -13.08 18.10 -6.70
C ASP A 691 -14.17 17.87 -5.63
N GLY A 692 -13.80 17.30 -4.49
CA GLY A 692 -14.76 16.98 -3.42
C GLY A 692 -15.71 15.84 -3.78
N LYS A 693 -15.26 14.88 -4.60
CA LYS A 693 -16.07 13.74 -5.03
C LYS A 693 -15.23 12.48 -5.04
N LEU A 694 -15.82 11.38 -4.61
CA LEU A 694 -15.25 10.05 -4.80
C LEU A 694 -15.65 9.53 -6.18
N THR A 695 -14.65 9.17 -6.98
CA THR A 695 -14.85 8.45 -8.24
C THR A 695 -14.43 7.00 -8.07
N ILE A 696 -15.30 6.06 -8.45
CA ILE A 696 -14.99 4.63 -8.53
C ILE A 696 -15.14 4.17 -9.97
N LYS A 697 -14.07 3.60 -10.54
CA LYS A 697 -14.00 3.21 -11.95
C LYS A 697 -13.57 1.74 -12.10
N PRO A 698 -14.36 0.90 -12.78
CA PRO A 698 -13.91 -0.43 -13.18
C PRO A 698 -12.93 -0.31 -14.36
N VAL A 699 -11.86 -1.09 -14.33
CA VAL A 699 -10.78 -1.13 -15.33
C VAL A 699 -10.59 -2.57 -15.78
N VAL A 700 -10.65 -2.81 -17.09
CA VAL A 700 -10.40 -4.15 -17.66
C VAL A 700 -8.91 -4.44 -17.67
N LEU A 701 -8.54 -5.66 -17.29
CA LEU A 701 -7.16 -6.15 -17.29
C LEU A 701 -6.70 -6.56 -18.69
N PRO A 702 -5.39 -6.54 -18.98
CA PRO A 702 -4.83 -7.10 -20.20
C PRO A 702 -5.16 -8.59 -20.38
N ASP A 703 -5.40 -9.02 -21.61
CA ASP A 703 -5.83 -10.40 -21.91
C ASP A 703 -4.85 -11.46 -21.39
N ARG A 704 -3.54 -11.21 -21.57
CA ARG A 704 -2.48 -12.08 -21.05
C ARG A 704 -2.59 -12.29 -19.54
N ASP A 705 -2.90 -11.24 -18.78
CA ASP A 705 -3.02 -11.32 -17.33
C ASP A 705 -4.27 -12.10 -16.96
N VAL A 706 -5.38 -11.93 -17.69
CA VAL A 706 -6.62 -12.68 -17.45
C VAL A 706 -6.44 -14.17 -17.71
N GLU A 707 -5.80 -14.54 -18.81
CA GLU A 707 -5.67 -15.94 -19.27
C GLU A 707 -4.57 -16.73 -18.55
N HIS A 708 -3.49 -16.06 -18.16
CA HIS A 708 -2.25 -16.71 -17.71
C HIS A 708 -1.63 -16.05 -16.48
N GLY A 709 -2.27 -15.02 -15.91
CA GLY A 709 -1.72 -14.29 -14.79
C GLY A 709 -1.86 -14.99 -13.45
N HIS A 710 -1.15 -14.43 -12.48
CA HIS A 710 -1.23 -14.74 -11.07
C HIS A 710 -1.49 -13.44 -10.32
N ILE A 711 -2.47 -13.45 -9.41
CA ILE A 711 -2.75 -12.34 -8.49
C ILE A 711 -2.46 -12.83 -7.08
N LYS A 712 -1.58 -12.13 -6.38
CA LYS A 712 -1.45 -12.16 -4.92
C LYS A 712 -1.64 -10.76 -4.37
N LEU A 713 -2.68 -10.58 -3.56
CA LEU A 713 -3.09 -9.27 -3.07
C LEU A 713 -2.34 -8.90 -1.80
N ASN A 714 -1.47 -7.89 -1.92
CA ASN A 714 -0.85 -7.26 -0.76
C ASN A 714 -1.91 -6.58 0.11
N ARG A 715 -1.91 -6.87 1.41
CA ARG A 715 -2.91 -6.37 2.37
C ARG A 715 -4.34 -6.80 2.03
N CYS A 716 -4.49 -8.04 1.56
CA CYS A 716 -5.80 -8.64 1.35
C CYS A 716 -6.68 -8.49 2.61
N THR A 717 -7.90 -8.02 2.42
CA THR A 717 -8.91 -7.89 3.48
C THR A 717 -9.89 -9.06 3.50
N GLY A 718 -9.76 -9.99 2.55
CA GLY A 718 -10.48 -11.25 2.50
C GLY A 718 -9.92 -12.28 3.48
N LEU A 719 -10.44 -13.51 3.38
CA LEU A 719 -9.94 -14.65 4.17
C LEU A 719 -8.52 -15.03 3.70
N ALA A 720 -7.55 -14.98 4.62
CA ALA A 720 -6.17 -15.37 4.33
C ALA A 720 -6.09 -16.82 3.81
N ASP A 721 -5.14 -17.07 2.91
CA ASP A 721 -4.89 -18.39 2.29
C ASP A 721 -6.09 -18.96 1.50
N THR A 722 -6.99 -18.10 1.05
CA THR A 722 -8.09 -18.45 0.15
C THR A 722 -7.97 -17.77 -1.21
N ARG A 723 -8.86 -18.16 -2.14
CA ARG A 723 -9.00 -17.53 -3.46
C ARG A 723 -9.31 -16.03 -3.40
N GLU A 724 -9.77 -15.52 -2.26
CA GLU A 724 -9.99 -14.09 -2.06
C GLU A 724 -8.67 -13.29 -2.04
N CYS A 725 -7.53 -13.92 -1.75
CA CYS A 725 -6.25 -13.24 -1.59
C CYS A 725 -5.19 -13.66 -2.59
N GLU A 726 -5.27 -14.89 -3.13
CA GLU A 726 -4.35 -15.39 -4.14
C GLU A 726 -5.05 -16.30 -5.15
N LEU A 727 -4.83 -16.07 -6.44
CA LEU A 727 -5.42 -16.85 -7.52
C LEU A 727 -4.47 -16.89 -8.73
N SER A 728 -4.29 -18.08 -9.29
CA SER A 728 -3.61 -18.29 -10.57
C SER A 728 -4.61 -18.69 -11.64
N ALA A 729 -4.48 -18.12 -12.84
CA ALA A 729 -5.25 -18.59 -13.97
C ALA A 729 -4.79 -19.99 -14.39
N PHE A 730 -5.74 -20.89 -14.62
CA PHE A 730 -5.48 -22.21 -15.17
C PHE A 730 -6.67 -22.72 -15.98
N SER A 731 -6.45 -22.98 -17.28
CA SER A 731 -7.48 -23.48 -18.19
C SER A 731 -8.71 -22.55 -18.23
N TYR A 732 -9.91 -23.05 -17.93
CA TYR A 732 -11.14 -22.26 -17.89
C TYR A 732 -11.31 -21.43 -16.60
N ASN A 733 -10.46 -21.62 -15.60
CA ASN A 733 -10.41 -20.78 -14.40
C ASN A 733 -9.48 -19.59 -14.67
N ILE A 734 -10.00 -18.59 -15.37
CA ILE A 734 -9.28 -17.33 -15.64
C ILE A 734 -9.26 -16.44 -14.39
N LEU A 735 -8.38 -15.43 -14.38
CA LEU A 735 -8.46 -14.37 -13.38
C LEU A 735 -9.70 -13.47 -13.63
N PRO A 736 -10.25 -12.80 -12.59
CA PRO A 736 -11.27 -11.79 -12.78
C PRO A 736 -10.84 -10.77 -13.85
N PRO A 737 -11.59 -10.62 -14.96
CA PRO A 737 -11.18 -9.76 -16.07
C PRO A 737 -11.16 -8.28 -15.74
N VAL A 738 -11.77 -7.90 -14.63
CA VAL A 738 -11.99 -6.51 -14.25
C VAL A 738 -11.38 -6.26 -12.88
N ARG A 739 -10.75 -5.11 -12.76
CA ARG A 739 -10.27 -4.56 -11.52
C ARG A 739 -11.17 -3.37 -11.13
N SER A 740 -11.60 -3.29 -9.88
CA SER A 740 -12.47 -2.21 -9.39
C SER A 740 -12.16 -1.86 -7.93
N ALA A 741 -12.95 -1.00 -7.31
CA ALA A 741 -12.82 -0.64 -5.90
C ALA A 741 -14.15 -0.68 -5.16
N ARG A 742 -14.06 -0.99 -3.87
CA ARG A 742 -15.16 -0.94 -2.91
C ARG A 742 -14.58 -0.46 -1.59
N ILE A 743 -15.30 0.44 -0.92
CA ILE A 743 -14.88 1.07 0.33
C ILE A 743 -15.99 0.93 1.38
N HIS A 744 -15.61 0.87 2.65
CA HIS A 744 -16.56 0.64 3.72
C HIS A 744 -16.19 1.31 5.05
N THR A 745 -17.19 1.49 5.91
CA THR A 745 -17.04 2.13 7.24
C THR A 745 -17.01 1.17 8.42
N ARG A 746 -16.96 -0.16 8.19
CA ARG A 746 -17.12 -1.21 9.25
C ARG A 746 -16.40 -0.93 10.58
N ASN A 747 -15.17 -0.41 10.52
CA ASN A 747 -14.31 -0.18 11.70
C ASN A 747 -14.33 1.26 12.23
N SER A 748 -14.93 2.20 11.49
CA SER A 748 -14.95 3.64 11.79
C SER A 748 -16.34 4.11 12.18
N PHE A 749 -17.37 3.58 11.52
CA PHE A 749 -18.76 3.96 11.70
C PHE A 749 -19.70 2.80 11.37
N SER A 750 -20.41 2.31 12.38
CA SER A 750 -21.62 1.49 12.28
C SER A 750 -22.79 2.20 12.95
N PHE A 751 -24.00 1.89 12.53
CA PHE A 751 -25.20 2.44 13.14
C PHE A 751 -26.37 1.48 13.00
N ARG A 752 -27.36 1.65 13.87
CA ARG A 752 -28.66 0.98 13.79
C ARG A 752 -29.75 2.04 13.78
N TYR A 753 -30.61 1.98 12.77
CA TYR A 753 -31.67 2.95 12.47
C TYR A 753 -31.17 4.37 12.15
N GLY A 754 -32.00 5.16 11.48
CA GLY A 754 -31.70 6.54 11.08
C GLY A 754 -31.98 6.81 9.61
N ILE A 755 -31.54 7.97 9.14
CA ILE A 755 -31.75 8.46 7.77
C ILE A 755 -30.40 8.50 7.06
N VAL A 756 -30.22 7.66 6.04
CA VAL A 756 -29.04 7.65 5.16
C VAL A 756 -29.36 8.45 3.91
N LYS A 757 -28.50 9.41 3.56
CA LYS A 757 -28.59 10.20 2.33
C LYS A 757 -27.29 10.07 1.55
N ILE A 758 -27.36 9.52 0.34
CA ILE A 758 -26.22 9.38 -0.57
C ILE A 758 -26.54 10.17 -1.84
N ARG A 759 -25.70 11.17 -2.14
CA ARG A 759 -25.78 11.91 -3.40
C ARG A 759 -24.75 11.34 -4.37
N ALA A 760 -25.22 10.69 -5.43
CA ALA A 760 -24.35 10.01 -6.37
C ALA A 760 -24.91 10.02 -7.80
N ARG A 761 -24.00 9.94 -8.79
CA ARG A 761 -24.30 9.58 -10.17
C ARG A 761 -23.86 8.14 -10.38
N LEU A 762 -24.81 7.26 -10.74
CA LEU A 762 -24.53 5.84 -10.95
C LEU A 762 -23.76 5.63 -12.28
N PRO A 763 -23.00 4.52 -12.44
CA PRO A 763 -22.25 4.23 -13.64
C PRO A 763 -23.15 3.63 -14.75
N ALA A 764 -22.67 3.74 -16.00
CA ALA A 764 -23.25 3.18 -17.21
C ALA A 764 -22.22 2.33 -17.93
N GLY A 765 -22.64 1.20 -18.47
CA GLY A 765 -21.78 0.25 -19.14
C GLY A 765 -22.36 -1.14 -19.00
N ASP A 766 -22.24 -1.93 -20.06
CA ASP A 766 -22.80 -3.26 -20.09
C ASP A 766 -22.18 -4.11 -18.97
N TRP A 767 -23.04 -4.70 -18.15
CA TRP A 767 -22.69 -5.57 -17.02
C TRP A 767 -22.06 -4.89 -15.79
N ILE A 768 -22.05 -3.55 -15.72
CA ILE A 768 -21.60 -2.81 -14.52
C ILE A 768 -22.73 -2.75 -13.47
N VAL A 769 -22.36 -2.91 -12.19
CA VAL A 769 -23.28 -2.82 -11.05
C VAL A 769 -22.72 -1.84 -10.01
N PRO A 770 -23.36 -0.68 -9.76
CA PRO A 770 -23.04 0.16 -8.61
C PRO A 770 -23.51 -0.47 -7.32
N GLU A 771 -22.75 -0.21 -6.27
CA GLU A 771 -22.97 -0.79 -4.96
C GLU A 771 -23.13 0.31 -3.93
N LEU A 772 -24.37 0.65 -3.57
CA LEU A 772 -24.68 1.53 -2.44
C LEU A 772 -25.44 0.72 -1.38
N TRP A 773 -24.69 0.12 -0.46
CA TRP A 773 -25.20 -0.87 0.49
C TRP A 773 -25.01 -0.47 1.94
N LEU A 774 -25.87 -1.01 2.79
CA LEU A 774 -25.55 -1.26 4.18
C LEU A 774 -25.29 -2.75 4.37
N MET A 775 -24.18 -3.04 5.05
CA MET A 775 -23.69 -4.39 5.34
C MET A 775 -23.71 -4.64 6.85
N PRO A 776 -23.99 -5.87 7.31
CA PRO A 776 -24.10 -6.15 8.74
C PRO A 776 -22.71 -6.07 9.38
N LYS A 777 -22.59 -5.35 10.50
CA LYS A 777 -21.32 -5.24 11.23
C LYS A 777 -20.86 -6.61 11.71
N ASP A 778 -21.79 -7.35 12.29
CA ASP A 778 -21.60 -8.65 12.90
C ASP A 778 -22.56 -9.68 12.28
N GLN A 779 -22.17 -10.95 12.26
CA GLN A 779 -22.96 -12.03 11.66
C GLN A 779 -24.00 -12.60 12.66
N SER A 780 -24.75 -11.72 13.32
CA SER A 780 -25.62 -12.05 14.47
C SER A 780 -26.73 -13.06 14.15
N TYR A 781 -27.18 -13.12 12.89
CA TYR A 781 -28.19 -14.06 12.43
C TYR A 781 -27.62 -15.22 11.61
N GLY A 782 -26.28 -15.29 11.49
CA GLY A 782 -25.57 -16.29 10.71
C GLY A 782 -24.81 -15.70 9.53
N SER A 783 -24.07 -16.56 8.83
CA SER A 783 -23.17 -16.21 7.72
C SER A 783 -23.89 -15.86 6.40
N SER A 784 -23.15 -15.38 5.40
CA SER A 784 -23.67 -15.08 4.05
C SER A 784 -24.83 -14.07 4.10
N TYR A 785 -26.01 -14.39 3.54
CA TYR A 785 -27.19 -13.52 3.58
C TYR A 785 -28.06 -13.70 4.82
N GLN A 786 -27.66 -14.53 5.78
CA GLN A 786 -28.47 -14.72 6.99
C GLN A 786 -28.51 -13.45 7.84
N SER A 787 -27.42 -12.68 7.89
CA SER A 787 -27.42 -11.36 8.54
C SER A 787 -27.90 -10.22 7.63
N GLY A 788 -28.30 -10.53 6.40
CA GLY A 788 -28.95 -9.62 5.46
C GLY A 788 -28.06 -8.53 4.87
N LYS A 789 -28.51 -7.93 3.76
CA LYS A 789 -27.92 -6.73 3.15
C LYS A 789 -29.05 -5.74 2.81
N ILE A 790 -28.82 -4.44 3.03
CA ILE A 790 -29.76 -3.39 2.60
C ILE A 790 -29.17 -2.69 1.38
N ARG A 791 -29.91 -2.67 0.28
CA ARG A 791 -29.57 -1.98 -0.96
C ARG A 791 -30.25 -0.60 -0.93
N VAL A 792 -29.47 0.46 -0.71
CA VAL A 792 -29.99 1.83 -0.71
C VAL A 792 -30.41 2.23 -2.13
N ALA A 793 -29.54 1.96 -3.11
CA ALA A 793 -29.79 2.23 -4.52
C ALA A 793 -28.86 1.41 -5.42
N MET A 794 -29.41 0.82 -6.48
CA MET A 794 -28.66 0.14 -7.53
C MET A 794 -29.39 0.32 -8.86
N SER A 795 -28.65 0.57 -9.95
CA SER A 795 -29.17 0.52 -11.31
C SER A 795 -28.15 -0.15 -12.20
N ARG A 796 -28.58 -1.15 -12.99
CA ARG A 796 -27.67 -1.92 -13.86
C ARG A 796 -27.17 -0.99 -14.97
N GLY A 797 -25.87 -1.01 -15.23
CA GLY A 797 -25.25 -0.06 -16.16
C GLY A 797 -25.66 -0.24 -17.63
N ASN A 798 -26.24 -1.38 -17.99
CA ASN A 798 -26.70 -1.69 -19.35
C ASN A 798 -27.76 -0.68 -19.82
N ARG A 799 -27.52 -0.05 -20.96
CA ARG A 799 -28.41 0.98 -21.51
C ARG A 799 -29.73 0.42 -22.06
N GLN A 800 -29.73 -0.84 -22.47
CA GLN A 800 -30.89 -1.52 -23.08
C GLN A 800 -30.96 -2.97 -22.62
N LEU A 801 -31.23 -3.20 -21.33
CA LEU A 801 -31.36 -4.54 -20.76
C LEU A 801 -32.81 -4.91 -20.55
N THR A 802 -33.24 -6.01 -21.16
CA THR A 802 -34.58 -6.56 -21.00
C THR A 802 -34.50 -7.98 -20.46
N CYS A 803 -35.25 -8.27 -19.40
CA CYS A 803 -35.36 -9.61 -18.82
C CYS A 803 -36.84 -9.98 -18.75
N ASN A 804 -37.22 -11.14 -19.30
CA ASN A 804 -38.63 -11.57 -19.37
C ASN A 804 -39.57 -10.50 -19.96
N GLY A 805 -39.10 -9.79 -21.00
CA GLY A 805 -39.85 -8.72 -21.67
C GLY A 805 -39.97 -7.40 -20.87
N LYS A 806 -39.33 -7.28 -19.70
CA LYS A 806 -39.32 -6.06 -18.88
C LYS A 806 -37.97 -5.39 -18.91
N ASP A 807 -37.96 -4.08 -19.11
CA ASP A 807 -36.75 -3.26 -18.96
C ASP A 807 -36.23 -3.32 -17.52
N MET A 808 -34.94 -3.59 -17.39
CA MET A 808 -34.13 -3.69 -16.16
C MET A 808 -32.79 -2.95 -16.28
N GLY A 809 -32.62 -2.12 -17.32
CA GLY A 809 -31.38 -1.39 -17.57
C GLY A 809 -31.19 -0.15 -16.70
N SER A 810 -30.41 0.78 -17.22
CA SER A 810 -29.97 2.01 -16.56
C SER A 810 -31.07 3.03 -16.24
N SER A 811 -32.27 2.83 -16.75
CA SER A 811 -33.50 3.59 -16.46
C SER A 811 -34.21 3.08 -15.20
N VAL A 812 -33.84 1.90 -14.68
CA VAL A 812 -34.51 1.24 -13.56
C VAL A 812 -33.64 1.29 -12.31
N LEU A 813 -34.17 1.88 -11.24
CA LEU A 813 -33.57 1.85 -9.91
C LEU A 813 -34.19 0.74 -9.09
N GLU A 814 -33.35 0.01 -8.38
CA GLU A 814 -33.74 -1.04 -7.45
C GLU A 814 -33.20 -0.71 -6.05
N SER A 815 -34.10 -0.63 -5.07
CA SER A 815 -33.78 -0.42 -3.65
C SER A 815 -34.51 -1.47 -2.83
N GLY A 816 -33.92 -1.96 -1.74
CA GLY A 816 -34.56 -3.04 -0.99
C GLY A 816 -33.62 -3.82 -0.08
N VAL A 817 -33.96 -5.08 0.14
CA VAL A 817 -33.22 -5.97 1.05
C VAL A 817 -32.97 -7.32 0.41
N LEU A 818 -31.85 -7.95 0.78
CA LEU A 818 -31.49 -9.31 0.41
C LEU A 818 -31.23 -10.11 1.68
N VAL A 819 -31.90 -11.24 1.84
CA VAL A 819 -31.76 -12.16 2.98
C VAL A 819 -31.90 -13.61 2.52
N GLY A 820 -31.27 -14.55 3.22
CA GLY A 820 -31.40 -15.97 2.85
C GLY A 820 -30.62 -16.93 3.72
N THR A 821 -30.97 -18.20 3.65
CA THR A 821 -30.29 -19.32 4.31
C THR A 821 -29.69 -20.26 3.26
N GLY A 822 -28.39 -20.53 3.36
CA GLY A 822 -27.67 -21.35 2.38
C GLY A 822 -27.82 -20.80 0.95
N ASN A 823 -28.40 -21.61 0.05
CA ASN A 823 -28.64 -21.23 -1.35
C ASN A 823 -29.99 -20.52 -1.59
N ASN A 824 -30.90 -20.52 -0.60
CA ASN A 824 -32.22 -19.91 -0.71
C ASN A 824 -32.14 -18.42 -0.32
N VAL A 825 -31.78 -17.58 -1.29
CA VAL A 825 -31.65 -16.13 -1.13
C VAL A 825 -32.81 -15.44 -1.81
N SER A 826 -33.54 -14.64 -1.04
CA SER A 826 -34.70 -13.88 -1.49
C SER A 826 -34.45 -12.38 -1.34
N SER A 827 -34.98 -11.61 -2.29
CA SER A 827 -34.95 -10.15 -2.24
C SER A 827 -36.36 -9.57 -2.18
N HIS A 828 -36.55 -8.52 -1.40
CA HIS A 828 -37.73 -7.66 -1.52
C HIS A 828 -37.26 -6.29 -1.98
N SER A 829 -37.67 -5.89 -3.18
CA SER A 829 -37.19 -4.67 -3.83
C SER A 829 -38.36 -3.78 -4.26
N VAL A 830 -38.17 -2.48 -4.11
CA VAL A 830 -38.98 -1.43 -4.74
C VAL A 830 -38.27 -0.92 -5.98
N PHE A 831 -39.03 -0.59 -7.01
CA PHE A 831 -38.50 -0.20 -8.31
C PHE A 831 -38.95 1.21 -8.69
N ASN A 832 -38.03 2.03 -9.19
CA ASN A 832 -38.32 3.33 -9.78
C ASN A 832 -37.85 3.38 -11.24
N ARG A 833 -38.56 4.13 -12.08
CA ARG A 833 -38.25 4.29 -13.51
C ARG A 833 -38.18 5.76 -13.86
N ILE A 834 -37.14 6.13 -14.58
CA ILE A 834 -36.97 7.46 -15.17
C ILE A 834 -36.97 7.36 -16.70
N SER A 835 -37.42 8.40 -17.41
CA SER A 835 -37.40 8.47 -18.87
C SER A 835 -35.98 8.52 -19.45
N ASP A 836 -35.05 9.14 -18.72
CA ASP A 836 -33.63 9.18 -19.07
C ASP A 836 -32.90 7.96 -18.47
N SER A 837 -31.89 8.18 -17.63
CA SER A 837 -31.16 7.11 -16.94
C SER A 837 -30.46 7.64 -15.68
N TRP A 838 -30.27 6.77 -14.69
CA TRP A 838 -29.67 7.11 -13.39
C TRP A 838 -28.18 7.48 -13.44
N TYR A 839 -27.55 7.31 -14.61
CA TYR A 839 -26.18 7.77 -14.86
C TYR A 839 -26.08 9.17 -15.45
N SER A 840 -27.20 9.81 -15.80
CA SER A 840 -27.22 11.08 -16.54
C SER A 840 -26.71 12.26 -15.69
N HIS A 841 -27.14 12.34 -14.43
CA HIS A 841 -26.71 13.34 -13.46
C HIS A 841 -26.74 12.78 -12.02
N PRO A 842 -26.19 13.49 -11.02
CA PRO A 842 -26.29 13.07 -9.62
C PRO A 842 -27.73 13.12 -9.10
N HIS A 843 -28.11 12.14 -8.29
CA HIS A 843 -29.40 12.06 -7.60
C HIS A 843 -29.20 11.86 -6.09
N ASN A 844 -30.21 12.22 -5.29
CA ASN A 844 -30.22 11.99 -3.85
C ASN A 844 -30.98 10.69 -3.52
N TYR A 845 -30.25 9.64 -3.16
CA TYR A 845 -30.80 8.38 -2.69
C TYR A 845 -30.92 8.41 -1.17
N THR A 846 -32.14 8.27 -0.65
CA THR A 846 -32.40 8.32 0.80
C THR A 846 -33.03 7.03 1.28
N LEU A 847 -32.49 6.48 2.37
CA LEU A 847 -33.11 5.41 3.15
C LEU A 847 -33.51 5.99 4.51
N VAL A 848 -34.78 5.86 4.87
CA VAL A 848 -35.26 6.04 6.24
C VAL A 848 -35.46 4.65 6.83
N TRP A 849 -34.58 4.29 7.76
CA TRP A 849 -34.56 2.99 8.43
C TRP A 849 -35.03 3.16 9.87
N THR A 850 -36.18 2.57 10.20
CA THR A 850 -36.77 2.59 11.53
C THR A 850 -36.80 1.17 12.11
N PRO A 851 -37.11 1.00 13.41
CA PRO A 851 -37.32 -0.34 13.99
C PRO A 851 -38.44 -1.15 13.31
N ASP A 852 -39.37 -0.47 12.63
CA ASP A 852 -40.56 -1.10 12.05
C ASP A 852 -40.51 -1.24 10.53
N ASN A 853 -39.72 -0.43 9.83
CA ASN A 853 -39.75 -0.40 8.36
C ASN A 853 -38.49 0.21 7.71
N LEU A 854 -38.37 -0.02 6.40
CA LEU A 854 -37.42 0.65 5.51
C LEU A 854 -38.20 1.40 4.43
N LEU A 855 -37.97 2.71 4.35
CA LEU A 855 -38.59 3.59 3.36
C LEU A 855 -37.49 4.17 2.48
N PHE A 856 -37.64 4.06 1.17
CA PHE A 856 -36.69 4.57 0.20
C PHE A 856 -37.24 5.85 -0.44
N TYR A 857 -36.37 6.80 -0.76
CA TYR A 857 -36.70 8.01 -1.50
C TYR A 857 -35.63 8.28 -2.54
N VAL A 858 -36.05 8.91 -3.63
CA VAL A 858 -35.14 9.43 -4.65
C VAL A 858 -35.55 10.87 -4.93
N ASP A 859 -34.59 11.80 -4.81
CA ASP A 859 -34.82 13.24 -4.99
C ASP A 859 -36.00 13.77 -4.15
N GLY A 860 -36.14 13.24 -2.93
CA GLY A 860 -37.19 13.61 -1.99
C GLY A 860 -38.57 12.96 -2.25
N GLN A 861 -38.73 12.22 -3.35
CA GLN A 861 -39.99 11.54 -3.67
C GLN A 861 -40.07 10.18 -2.96
N PRO A 862 -41.09 9.95 -2.11
CA PRO A 862 -41.25 8.69 -1.39
C PRO A 862 -41.48 7.52 -2.35
N GLN A 863 -40.81 6.41 -2.08
CA GLN A 863 -41.12 5.12 -2.69
C GLN A 863 -42.15 4.37 -1.84
N GLN A 864 -42.53 3.17 -2.29
CA GLN A 864 -43.37 2.26 -1.53
C GLN A 864 -42.64 1.78 -0.27
N ALA A 865 -43.36 1.64 0.85
CA ALA A 865 -42.80 1.04 2.05
C ALA A 865 -42.42 -0.42 1.78
N LEU A 866 -41.26 -0.86 2.29
CA LEU A 866 -40.80 -2.23 2.10
C LEU A 866 -41.78 -3.24 2.72
N LEU A 867 -42.30 -2.94 3.91
CA LEU A 867 -43.17 -3.83 4.66
C LEU A 867 -44.58 -3.24 4.81
N PRO A 868 -45.63 -4.02 4.49
CA PRO A 868 -46.99 -3.70 4.91
C PRO A 868 -47.10 -3.67 6.45
N PRO A 869 -47.97 -2.82 7.02
CA PRO A 869 -48.21 -2.81 8.47
C PRO A 869 -48.60 -4.20 8.97
N GLY A 870 -48.01 -4.65 10.08
CA GLY A 870 -48.42 -5.91 10.70
C GLY A 870 -47.83 -7.18 10.08
N VAL A 871 -47.13 -7.11 8.93
CA VAL A 871 -46.43 -8.27 8.33
C VAL A 871 -44.95 -8.36 8.77
N ARG A 872 -44.43 -9.57 9.03
CA ARG A 872 -43.01 -9.83 9.31
C ARG A 872 -42.26 -10.08 8.00
N LEU A 873 -41.01 -9.63 7.89
CA LEU A 873 -40.24 -9.72 6.65
C LEU A 873 -40.07 -11.16 6.13
N THR A 874 -39.82 -12.12 7.02
CA THR A 874 -39.68 -13.54 6.68
C THR A 874 -40.92 -14.10 5.99
N LYS A 875 -42.11 -13.76 6.50
CA LYS A 875 -43.40 -14.15 5.92
C LYS A 875 -43.66 -13.48 4.57
N LEU A 876 -43.28 -12.21 4.42
CA LEU A 876 -43.41 -11.48 3.15
C LEU A 876 -42.55 -12.11 2.05
N LEU A 877 -41.37 -12.60 2.41
CA LEU A 877 -40.43 -13.26 1.51
C LEU A 877 -40.75 -14.75 1.26
N GLY A 878 -41.77 -15.29 1.92
CA GLY A 878 -42.23 -16.66 1.70
C GLY A 878 -41.33 -17.73 2.31
N PHE A 879 -40.47 -17.40 3.28
CA PHE A 879 -39.69 -18.40 4.00
C PHE A 879 -40.59 -19.23 4.91
N ARG A 880 -40.27 -20.51 5.07
CA ARG A 880 -40.99 -21.41 5.97
C ARG A 880 -40.54 -21.23 7.41
N ASP A 881 -41.43 -21.50 8.37
CA ASP A 881 -41.15 -21.31 9.80
C ASP A 881 -39.93 -22.11 10.30
N ASP A 882 -39.65 -23.28 9.70
CA ASP A 882 -38.48 -24.12 10.00
C ASP A 882 -37.15 -23.56 9.46
N GLU A 883 -37.19 -22.70 8.44
CA GLU A 883 -36.00 -22.08 7.81
C GLU A 883 -35.53 -20.80 8.54
N VAL A 884 -36.38 -20.21 9.40
CA VAL A 884 -36.20 -18.84 9.92
C VAL A 884 -36.10 -18.76 11.44
N SER A 885 -35.89 -19.89 12.12
CA SER A 885 -35.87 -19.99 13.59
C SER A 885 -34.97 -18.94 14.27
N THR A 886 -33.84 -18.58 13.65
CA THR A 886 -32.94 -17.53 14.16
C THR A 886 -33.53 -16.12 13.99
N TRP A 887 -34.15 -15.81 12.85
CA TRP A 887 -34.78 -14.50 12.61
C TRP A 887 -36.02 -14.28 13.48
N GLU A 888 -36.73 -15.34 13.86
CA GLU A 888 -37.89 -15.24 14.77
C GLU A 888 -37.53 -14.74 16.16
N THR A 889 -36.25 -14.84 16.57
CA THR A 889 -35.76 -14.25 17.84
C THR A 889 -35.61 -12.73 17.79
N GLY A 890 -35.55 -12.16 16.57
CA GLY A 890 -35.40 -10.72 16.35
C GLY A 890 -36.72 -9.98 16.21
N SER A 891 -36.61 -8.72 15.83
CA SER A 891 -37.71 -7.83 15.46
C SER A 891 -38.44 -8.30 14.19
N ARG A 892 -39.49 -7.58 13.82
CA ARG A 892 -40.30 -7.84 12.63
C ARG A 892 -39.53 -7.65 11.32
N ILE A 893 -38.45 -6.89 11.36
CA ILE A 893 -37.57 -6.59 10.23
C ILE A 893 -36.24 -7.33 10.32
N ALA A 894 -36.07 -8.24 11.29
CA ALA A 894 -34.87 -9.05 11.41
C ALA A 894 -34.50 -9.68 10.05
N PRO A 895 -33.21 -9.65 9.66
CA PRO A 895 -32.03 -9.33 10.47
C PRO A 895 -31.64 -7.83 10.56
N PHE A 896 -32.50 -6.91 10.11
CA PHE A 896 -32.21 -5.47 10.01
C PHE A 896 -32.47 -4.67 11.29
N ASP A 897 -32.18 -5.28 12.43
CA ASP A 897 -32.34 -4.75 13.80
C ASP A 897 -31.04 -4.81 14.61
N THR A 898 -29.92 -4.92 13.88
CA THR A 898 -28.55 -4.91 14.40
C THR A 898 -27.76 -3.74 13.80
N ASP A 899 -26.49 -3.58 14.21
CA ASP A 899 -25.61 -2.55 13.65
C ASP A 899 -25.19 -2.89 12.22
N PHE A 900 -25.32 -1.92 11.31
CA PHE A 900 -24.86 -1.99 9.93
C PHE A 900 -23.81 -0.91 9.64
N TYR A 901 -22.99 -1.11 8.62
CA TYR A 901 -22.01 -0.13 8.12
C TYR A 901 -22.22 0.16 6.63
N LEU A 902 -21.75 1.32 6.18
CA LEU A 902 -21.84 1.74 4.78
C LEU A 902 -20.80 1.00 3.93
N SER A 903 -21.22 0.50 2.77
CA SER A 903 -20.34 -0.07 1.74
C SER A 903 -20.67 0.53 0.37
N ILE A 904 -19.67 1.13 -0.26
CA ILE A 904 -19.80 1.85 -1.54
C ILE A 904 -18.79 1.30 -2.54
N GLY A 905 -19.23 0.85 -3.71
CA GLY A 905 -18.36 0.22 -4.70
C GLY A 905 -18.94 0.15 -6.12
N VAL A 906 -18.17 -0.44 -7.01
CA VAL A 906 -18.64 -0.83 -8.35
C VAL A 906 -18.17 -2.25 -8.62
N SER A 907 -19.10 -3.17 -8.88
CA SER A 907 -18.83 -4.53 -9.33
C SER A 907 -19.23 -4.73 -10.79
N VAL A 908 -18.92 -5.90 -11.33
CA VAL A 908 -19.19 -6.27 -12.71
C VAL A 908 -19.60 -7.72 -12.79
N GLY A 909 -20.64 -7.99 -13.58
CA GLY A 909 -21.11 -9.36 -13.84
C GLY A 909 -21.59 -10.05 -12.57
N GLY A 910 -21.11 -11.27 -12.34
CA GLY A 910 -21.46 -12.06 -11.17
C GLY A 910 -22.65 -12.99 -11.37
N SER A 911 -23.03 -13.69 -10.30
CA SER A 911 -24.01 -14.80 -10.36
C SER A 911 -25.43 -14.42 -9.96
N ARG A 912 -25.71 -13.15 -9.63
CA ARG A 912 -27.02 -12.75 -9.05
C ARG A 912 -27.64 -11.52 -9.68
N ASP A 913 -26.89 -10.45 -9.89
CA ASP A 913 -27.48 -9.18 -10.31
C ASP A 913 -28.07 -9.23 -11.72
N PHE A 914 -27.60 -10.13 -12.58
CA PHE A 914 -28.14 -10.35 -13.92
C PHE A 914 -28.86 -11.69 -14.00
N PRO A 915 -30.20 -11.74 -14.05
CA PRO A 915 -30.94 -12.98 -14.26
C PRO A 915 -30.52 -13.72 -15.56
N ASP A 916 -30.68 -15.04 -15.58
CA ASP A 916 -30.46 -15.80 -16.81
C ASP A 916 -31.55 -15.50 -17.85
N GLY A 917 -31.18 -15.53 -19.14
CA GLY A 917 -32.10 -15.24 -20.25
C GLY A 917 -32.35 -13.75 -20.52
N CYS A 918 -31.71 -12.83 -19.78
CA CYS A 918 -31.74 -11.41 -20.12
C CYS A 918 -31.09 -11.14 -21.48
N ILE A 919 -31.63 -10.14 -22.19
CA ILE A 919 -31.15 -9.67 -23.49
C ILE A 919 -30.67 -8.23 -23.32
N ASN A 920 -29.43 -7.97 -23.67
CA ASN A 920 -28.85 -6.63 -23.76
C ASN A 920 -28.79 -6.22 -25.24
N LYS A 921 -29.61 -5.23 -25.62
CA LYS A 921 -29.88 -4.86 -27.02
C LYS A 921 -30.44 -6.05 -27.81
N ASP A 922 -29.60 -6.69 -28.60
CA ASP A 922 -29.89 -7.82 -29.47
C ASP A 922 -29.20 -9.13 -29.01
N ARG A 923 -28.49 -9.09 -27.87
CA ARG A 923 -27.61 -10.17 -27.44
C ARG A 923 -28.01 -10.74 -26.09
N VAL A 924 -28.13 -12.05 -26.01
CA VAL A 924 -28.40 -12.75 -24.75
C VAL A 924 -27.20 -12.62 -23.81
N LYS A 925 -27.44 -12.52 -22.50
CA LYS A 925 -26.38 -12.55 -21.46
C LYS A 925 -25.40 -13.71 -21.74
N PRO A 926 -24.08 -13.45 -21.82
CA PRO A 926 -23.14 -14.44 -22.34
C PRO A 926 -22.80 -15.56 -21.34
N TRP A 927 -23.09 -15.39 -20.06
CA TRP A 927 -22.89 -16.42 -19.04
C TRP A 927 -24.21 -16.92 -18.46
N THR A 928 -24.14 -18.05 -17.76
CA THR A 928 -25.25 -18.59 -16.95
C THR A 928 -24.82 -18.53 -15.48
N ASN A 929 -25.72 -18.08 -14.61
CA ASN A 929 -25.43 -17.92 -13.18
C ASN A 929 -24.99 -19.25 -12.54
N PHE A 930 -24.00 -19.20 -11.65
CA PHE A 930 -23.45 -20.36 -10.92
C PHE A 930 -22.87 -21.48 -11.80
N LYS A 931 -22.59 -21.24 -13.09
CA LYS A 931 -21.85 -22.20 -13.93
C LYS A 931 -20.36 -21.97 -13.88
N LEU A 932 -19.59 -23.07 -13.90
CA LEU A 932 -18.11 -23.04 -13.80
C LEU A 932 -17.43 -22.12 -14.82
N LYS A 933 -17.98 -22.02 -16.04
CA LYS A 933 -17.42 -21.19 -17.12
C LYS A 933 -18.04 -19.78 -17.21
N ALA A 934 -18.75 -19.32 -16.18
CA ALA A 934 -19.47 -18.06 -16.25
C ALA A 934 -18.54 -16.86 -16.50
N MET A 935 -17.46 -16.75 -15.73
CA MET A 935 -16.45 -15.69 -15.87
C MET A 935 -15.73 -15.77 -17.22
N LEU A 936 -15.36 -16.98 -17.66
CA LEU A 936 -14.77 -17.21 -18.98
C LEU A 936 -15.70 -16.76 -20.11
N ASN A 937 -16.98 -17.13 -20.07
CA ASN A 937 -17.92 -16.75 -21.11
C ASN A 937 -18.19 -15.24 -21.12
N PHE A 938 -18.21 -14.59 -19.94
CA PHE A 938 -18.22 -13.14 -19.85
C PHE A 938 -16.99 -12.53 -20.54
N TRP A 939 -15.80 -13.07 -20.28
CA TRP A 939 -14.55 -12.58 -20.88
C TRP A 939 -14.45 -12.83 -22.39
N LEU A 940 -14.83 -14.01 -22.87
CA LEU A 940 -14.90 -14.32 -24.31
C LEU A 940 -15.85 -13.39 -25.07
N ASP A 941 -16.75 -12.73 -24.36
CA ASP A 941 -17.70 -11.77 -24.92
C ASP A 941 -17.19 -10.32 -24.96
N LYS A 942 -15.94 -10.08 -24.56
CA LYS A 942 -15.35 -8.75 -24.31
C LYS A 942 -15.63 -7.72 -25.40
N GLU A 943 -15.45 -8.11 -26.66
CA GLU A 943 -15.59 -7.21 -27.81
C GLU A 943 -16.98 -6.55 -27.90
N HIS A 944 -18.01 -7.14 -27.30
CA HIS A 944 -19.39 -6.64 -27.37
C HIS A 944 -19.76 -5.72 -26.20
N TRP A 945 -19.20 -5.94 -25.01
CA TRP A 945 -19.53 -5.15 -23.82
C TRP A 945 -18.50 -4.07 -23.51
N TRP A 946 -17.20 -4.33 -23.71
CA TRP A 946 -16.12 -3.39 -23.38
C TRP A 946 -16.25 -2.02 -24.07
N PRO A 947 -16.64 -1.92 -25.36
CA PRO A 947 -16.80 -0.63 -26.03
C PRO A 947 -17.83 0.30 -25.34
N SER A 948 -18.76 -0.25 -24.55
CA SER A 948 -19.76 0.53 -23.84
C SER A 948 -19.22 1.30 -22.61
N TRP A 949 -17.95 1.05 -22.22
CA TRP A 949 -17.29 1.59 -21.00
C TRP A 949 -16.29 2.74 -21.28
N GLY A 950 -16.11 3.14 -22.54
CA GLY A 950 -15.03 4.06 -22.95
C GLY A 950 -15.15 5.52 -22.50
N ASP A 951 -16.24 5.92 -21.84
CA ASP A 951 -16.47 7.29 -21.38
C ASP A 951 -16.42 7.41 -19.83
N ILE A 952 -16.50 8.64 -19.33
CA ILE A 952 -16.60 8.93 -17.88
C ILE A 952 -17.89 8.35 -17.25
N LYS A 953 -18.86 7.93 -18.05
CA LYS A 953 -20.13 7.41 -17.54
C LYS A 953 -19.96 6.01 -16.96
N SER A 954 -18.92 5.26 -17.33
CA SER A 954 -18.54 4.00 -16.67
C SER A 954 -18.12 4.14 -15.21
N SER A 955 -17.82 5.36 -14.77
CA SER A 955 -17.43 5.64 -13.38
C SER A 955 -18.63 6.07 -12.54
N MET A 956 -18.72 5.53 -11.33
CA MET A 956 -19.62 6.03 -10.30
C MET A 956 -18.99 7.26 -9.64
N ILE A 957 -19.78 8.30 -9.44
CA ILE A 957 -19.33 9.52 -8.74
C ILE A 957 -20.22 9.73 -7.53
N VAL A 958 -19.63 9.79 -6.35
CA VAL A 958 -20.31 10.07 -5.08
C VAL A 958 -19.87 11.43 -4.58
N GLU A 959 -20.84 12.33 -4.42
CA GLU A 959 -20.58 13.71 -3.99
C GLU A 959 -20.67 13.85 -2.47
N HIS A 960 -21.56 13.08 -1.84
CA HIS A 960 -21.89 13.28 -0.43
C HIS A 960 -22.56 12.04 0.18
N VAL A 961 -22.18 11.70 1.41
CA VAL A 961 -22.84 10.71 2.25
C VAL A 961 -23.13 11.32 3.61
N GLN A 962 -24.36 11.20 4.09
CA GLN A 962 -24.77 11.67 5.42
C GLN A 962 -25.68 10.65 6.10
N VAL A 963 -25.50 10.49 7.41
CA VAL A 963 -26.41 9.73 8.27
C VAL A 963 -26.89 10.62 9.41
N THR A 964 -28.21 10.64 9.62
CA THR A 964 -28.89 11.40 10.67
C THR A 964 -29.67 10.47 11.59
N ALA A 965 -29.56 10.70 12.90
CA ALA A 965 -30.18 9.89 13.95
C ALA A 965 -31.65 10.20 14.20
#